data_AF-Q2H0G9-F1
#
_entry.id   AF-Q2H0G9-F1
#
_cell.length_a   1.000
_cell.length_b   1.000
_cell.length_c   1.000
_cell.angle_alpha   90.00
_cell.angle_beta   90.00
_cell.angle_gamma   90.00
#
_symmetry.space_group_name_H-M   'P 1'
#
loop_
_entity.id
_entity.type
_entity.pdbx_description
1 polymer ?
#
loop_
_entity_poly.entity_id
_entity_poly.type
_entity_poly.pdbx_seq_one_letter_code
_entity_poly.pdbx_strand_id
1 'polypeptide(L)'
;MGGQTPNNIALPLLRAGVNVLGTSPEMIDTAENRYKFSRMLDRIGVDQPTWKELTSFEEARAFCQKVSYPVLVRPSYVLSGAAMNTVYSEHDLQSYLQQAAEVSREHPVVITKYIENAKEIEMDAVAKDGQVVGHFISEHVENAGVHSGDATLIVPPQDLSKTTIQRIEEATRKIGDALNVTGPFNIQFIAKDNDIKVIECNVRASRSFPFVSKVMGVDLIEMATKAIMNIPFEEYPEIQCPPDCVGVKVPQFSFSRLSGADPVLGVEMASTGEVASFGADKYEAYLKALLSTGFKIPKNNILLSIGSYKDKEEMLPSIKKLQEMGYKLFATAGTADFLGTHGVQVQYVEVLPKGEDQKSEYSLSQHLAKNMIDLYINLPSNNKYRRPANYMSKGYQTRRMAVDYQVPLVTNVKNAKILIEALARHFDLDIGVRDYQTSHRTIQLPGLINIAAFVPGLVSRDSDDLQRVTQASIAAGFSMIRVMPVGKEGSITDVKSLKVAQQNSKRGAYCDFNLSIAATSDNAHQISHAAGEVGSLFIPFNHLSDNISKVAAVEAHFEAWPTHKPIITDARTTDLASVLLLASLHSRRIHVTAVTTKDDIKLIALSKEKSLKVTCDVSIYSLHLSQKDYPGCQFLPTAEDQVALWEHLETIDVFSIGSLPYQLAHFLKKDADVAVGIADALPLLLTSVAEGKLTVGDVKAKLHDNPREIFELHDQLGAALEVEIDRPYTLEATGPWTPLAGKVLKATIQRVTFQDQVVCLDGSIVPTQPRGSDMSAHGAIPPNAAISSPAVKPVHHPMSPILDDRRQLRSAHGRPKATESMGPLVPLARTHGVDDLALPLSMQPTISPLQEMLSVPSSFKKAHILSVKQYTRSDLRLLFHIAQEMRLGVQREGVLDILRGRLLCTLFYEPSTRTSASFDAAMQRLGGRTIAITTSTSSVQKGETLQDTLRTLACYGDAVVLRHPDEKCVDVAKKYSPVPVINGGNGSKEHPTQAFLDLFTIREELGTMQGLTITFVGDLLHGRTVHSLVYLLQHYEVKVQLVSPKTLALPATVRQQLVDTGALLCESEALTPEILGRTDVLYCTRVQKERFESPKEYEAVKDSYRIDYGTLKHAKSNMVVMHPLPRNEEVAEEVDFDQRAAYFRQMRYGLYCRMALLALVMS
;
A
#
# COMPACT_ATOMS: atom_id res chain seq x y z
N MET A 1 14.46 -6.27 24.75
CA MET A 1 15.04 -6.02 23.40
C MET A 1 14.77 -7.17 22.44
N GLY A 2 15.44 -8.33 22.56
CA GLY A 2 15.37 -9.43 21.56
C GLY A 2 14.08 -10.26 21.49
N GLY A 3 12.90 -9.65 21.46
CA GLY A 3 11.61 -10.33 21.30
C GLY A 3 11.18 -11.16 22.52
N GLN A 4 10.36 -12.19 22.29
CA GLN A 4 9.66 -12.93 23.35
C GLN A 4 10.55 -13.91 24.13
N THR A 5 11.53 -14.56 23.47
CA THR A 5 12.43 -15.53 24.10
C THR A 5 13.15 -14.99 25.35
N PRO A 6 13.79 -13.80 25.33
CA PRO A 6 14.36 -13.21 26.54
C PRO A 6 13.32 -12.71 27.55
N ASN A 7 12.13 -12.27 27.12
CA ASN A 7 11.05 -11.87 28.05
C ASN A 7 10.59 -13.07 28.91
N ASN A 8 10.30 -14.21 28.27
CA ASN A 8 9.82 -15.42 28.95
C ASN A 8 10.77 -15.94 30.04
N ILE A 9 12.08 -15.68 29.92
CA ILE A 9 13.09 -16.11 30.90
C ILE A 9 13.45 -15.03 31.93
N ALA A 10 12.89 -13.81 31.84
CA ALA A 10 13.23 -12.71 32.75
C ALA A 10 12.91 -13.02 34.22
N LEU A 11 11.74 -13.59 34.51
CA LEU A 11 11.38 -14.03 35.87
C LEU A 11 12.26 -15.20 36.38
N PRO A 12 12.50 -16.28 35.60
CA PRO A 12 13.49 -17.29 35.95
C PRO A 12 14.90 -16.75 36.23
N LEU A 13 15.39 -15.80 35.42
CA LEU A 13 16.70 -15.18 35.59
C LEU A 13 16.80 -14.38 36.90
N LEU A 14 15.77 -13.58 37.22
CA LEU A 14 15.71 -12.84 38.48
C LEU A 14 15.71 -13.78 39.70
N ARG A 15 14.94 -14.88 39.63
CA ARG A 15 14.92 -15.93 40.68
C ARG A 15 16.25 -16.66 40.82
N ALA A 16 17.09 -16.67 39.77
CA ALA A 16 18.46 -17.17 39.79
C ALA A 16 19.50 -16.13 40.24
N GLY A 17 19.08 -14.93 40.65
CA GLY A 17 19.96 -13.85 41.11
C GLY A 17 20.64 -13.05 39.99
N VAL A 18 20.19 -13.18 38.74
CA VAL A 18 20.72 -12.39 37.62
C VAL A 18 20.11 -10.98 37.66
N ASN A 19 20.97 -9.97 37.61
CA ASN A 19 20.55 -8.56 37.54
C ASN A 19 19.96 -8.24 36.16
N VAL A 20 18.64 -8.12 36.06
CA VAL A 20 17.94 -7.72 34.83
C VAL A 20 17.78 -6.19 34.82
N LEU A 21 18.39 -5.53 33.83
CA LEU A 21 18.36 -4.08 33.70
C LEU A 21 17.09 -3.59 32.98
N GLY A 22 16.61 -2.40 33.37
CA GLY A 22 15.39 -1.78 32.82
C GLY A 22 14.16 -2.07 33.66
N THR A 23 13.03 -2.29 33.00
CA THR A 23 11.74 -2.60 33.66
C THR A 23 11.81 -3.95 34.36
N SER A 24 11.31 -4.05 35.59
CA SER A 24 11.50 -5.27 36.40
C SER A 24 10.72 -6.47 35.83
N PRO A 25 11.25 -7.70 35.96
CA PRO A 25 10.56 -8.91 35.51
C PRO A 25 9.16 -9.14 36.11
N GLU A 26 8.88 -8.65 37.32
CA GLU A 26 7.53 -8.68 37.90
C GLU A 26 6.55 -7.72 37.21
N MET A 27 7.03 -6.59 36.69
CA MET A 27 6.21 -5.67 35.91
C MET A 27 6.00 -6.17 34.48
N ILE A 28 6.99 -6.83 33.88
CA ILE A 28 6.83 -7.56 32.61
C ILE A 28 5.74 -8.63 32.74
N ASP A 29 5.81 -9.48 33.77
CA ASP A 29 4.77 -10.48 34.08
C ASP A 29 3.41 -9.87 34.46
N THR A 30 3.40 -8.67 35.06
CA THR A 30 2.15 -7.93 35.33
C THR A 30 1.46 -7.43 34.06
N ALA A 31 2.22 -7.16 32.99
CA ALA A 31 1.69 -6.75 31.70
C ALA A 31 1.33 -7.94 30.77
N GLU A 32 2.18 -8.97 30.71
CA GLU A 32 1.93 -10.16 29.87
C GLU A 32 0.82 -11.06 30.45
N ASN A 33 0.64 -11.10 31.78
CA ASN A 33 -0.45 -11.85 32.40
C ASN A 33 -1.79 -11.10 32.29
N ARG A 34 -2.72 -11.62 31.46
CA ARG A 34 -4.03 -10.98 31.18
C ARG A 34 -4.82 -10.60 32.44
N TYR A 35 -4.83 -11.44 33.46
CA TYR A 35 -5.57 -11.19 34.71
C TYR A 35 -4.96 -10.04 35.51
N LYS A 36 -3.62 -10.01 35.64
CA LYS A 36 -2.90 -8.91 36.32
C LYS A 36 -3.06 -7.61 35.57
N PHE A 37 -2.82 -7.64 34.25
CA PHE A 37 -2.90 -6.47 33.38
C PHE A 37 -4.30 -5.84 33.39
N SER A 38 -5.36 -6.64 33.25
CA SER A 38 -6.75 -6.14 33.37
C SER A 38 -7.00 -5.42 34.68
N ARG A 39 -6.65 -6.04 35.82
CA ARG A 39 -6.93 -5.44 37.13
C ARG A 39 -6.09 -4.19 37.39
N MET A 40 -4.96 -4.05 36.70
CA MET A 40 -4.20 -2.80 36.65
C MET A 40 -4.94 -1.74 35.83
N LEU A 41 -5.40 -2.05 34.60
CA LEU A 41 -6.17 -1.13 33.75
C LEU A 41 -7.43 -0.61 34.46
N ASP A 42 -8.19 -1.52 35.09
CA ASP A 42 -9.39 -1.19 35.86
C ASP A 42 -9.08 -0.22 37.02
N ARG A 43 -7.92 -0.40 37.68
CA ARG A 43 -7.46 0.46 38.80
C ARG A 43 -7.04 1.85 38.35
N ILE A 44 -6.49 2.00 37.14
CA ILE A 44 -5.99 3.28 36.60
C ILE A 44 -7.02 3.99 35.71
N GLY A 45 -8.22 3.43 35.56
CA GLY A 45 -9.30 4.01 34.76
C GLY A 45 -9.00 4.02 33.27
N VAL A 46 -8.34 2.97 32.75
CA VAL A 46 -8.10 2.79 31.32
C VAL A 46 -8.99 1.65 30.79
N ASP A 47 -9.69 1.93 29.71
CA ASP A 47 -10.73 1.05 29.16
C ASP A 47 -10.16 -0.11 28.32
N GLN A 48 -10.84 -1.24 28.33
CA GLN A 48 -10.46 -2.51 27.70
C GLN A 48 -11.70 -3.29 27.22
N PRO A 49 -11.59 -4.17 26.21
CA PRO A 49 -12.72 -4.99 25.79
C PRO A 49 -13.10 -6.00 26.88
N THR A 50 -14.39 -6.13 27.17
CA THR A 50 -14.93 -7.04 28.19
C THR A 50 -14.43 -8.46 27.97
N TRP A 51 -13.78 -9.05 28.97
CA TRP A 51 -13.18 -10.39 28.87
C TRP A 51 -13.44 -11.21 30.14
N LYS A 52 -13.24 -12.53 30.07
CA LYS A 52 -13.20 -13.43 31.23
C LYS A 52 -12.31 -14.66 30.93
N GLU A 53 -11.59 -15.13 31.94
CA GLU A 53 -10.92 -16.45 31.96
C GLU A 53 -11.89 -17.54 32.43
N LEU A 54 -11.92 -18.66 31.71
CA LEU A 54 -13.00 -19.63 31.73
C LEU A 54 -12.46 -21.06 31.67
N THR A 55 -12.89 -21.92 32.59
CA THR A 55 -12.48 -23.34 32.69
C THR A 55 -13.57 -24.31 32.23
N SER A 56 -14.80 -23.85 32.00
CA SER A 56 -15.94 -24.70 31.64
C SER A 56 -16.74 -24.14 30.46
N PHE A 57 -17.31 -25.03 29.65
CA PHE A 57 -18.15 -24.66 28.51
C PHE A 57 -19.40 -23.85 28.94
N GLU A 58 -20.02 -24.20 30.07
CA GLU A 58 -21.21 -23.51 30.56
C GLU A 58 -20.92 -22.07 31.02
N GLU A 59 -19.80 -21.83 31.71
CA GLU A 59 -19.41 -20.46 32.02
C GLU A 59 -19.03 -19.67 30.76
N ALA A 60 -18.40 -20.32 29.78
CA ALA A 60 -18.06 -19.69 28.51
C ALA A 60 -19.32 -19.29 27.75
N ARG A 61 -20.32 -20.17 27.69
CA ARG A 61 -21.64 -19.89 27.15
C ARG A 61 -22.31 -18.72 27.86
N ALA A 62 -22.39 -18.76 29.20
CA ALA A 62 -23.01 -17.70 30.00
C ALA A 62 -22.30 -16.34 29.82
N PHE A 63 -20.97 -16.33 29.70
CA PHE A 63 -20.20 -15.12 29.40
C PHE A 63 -20.52 -14.59 27.99
N CYS A 64 -20.49 -15.45 26.97
CA CYS A 64 -20.78 -15.07 25.58
C CYS A 64 -22.22 -14.58 25.39
N GLN A 65 -23.19 -15.15 26.10
CA GLN A 65 -24.57 -14.65 26.14
C GLN A 65 -24.66 -13.27 26.82
N LYS A 66 -23.85 -13.00 27.85
CA LYS A 66 -23.78 -11.68 28.50
C LYS A 66 -23.13 -10.59 27.64
N VAL A 67 -22.04 -10.89 26.92
CA VAL A 67 -21.31 -9.88 26.11
C VAL A 67 -21.80 -9.78 24.66
N SER A 68 -22.67 -10.72 24.23
CA SER A 68 -23.09 -10.96 22.85
C SER A 68 -21.96 -11.34 21.89
N TYR A 69 -22.25 -12.23 20.93
CA TYR A 69 -21.37 -12.52 19.81
C TYR A 69 -21.20 -11.28 18.89
N PRO A 70 -20.13 -11.22 18.05
CA PRO A 70 -18.97 -12.11 18.06
C PRO A 70 -18.05 -11.91 19.27
N VAL A 71 -17.27 -12.94 19.57
CA VAL A 71 -16.21 -12.94 20.59
C VAL A 71 -14.90 -13.47 20.00
N LEU A 72 -13.78 -13.08 20.60
CA LEU A 72 -12.45 -13.57 20.31
C LEU A 72 -12.07 -14.59 21.39
N VAL A 73 -11.68 -15.79 20.99
CA VAL A 73 -11.29 -16.87 21.91
C VAL A 73 -9.78 -17.10 21.80
N ARG A 74 -9.09 -17.08 22.95
CA ARG A 74 -7.64 -17.28 23.10
C ARG A 74 -7.38 -18.41 24.12
N PRO A 75 -6.78 -19.56 23.77
CA PRO A 75 -6.39 -20.56 24.78
C PRO A 75 -5.21 -20.04 25.60
N SER A 76 -5.20 -20.27 26.93
CA SER A 76 -4.34 -19.48 27.84
C SER A 76 -2.84 -19.80 27.83
N TYR A 77 -2.38 -20.69 26.94
CA TYR A 77 -0.99 -21.18 26.88
C TYR A 77 -0.38 -21.21 25.47
N VAL A 78 -0.98 -20.53 24.49
CA VAL A 78 -0.43 -20.47 23.11
C VAL A 78 0.23 -19.12 22.83
N LEU A 79 1.48 -19.17 22.36
CA LEU A 79 2.27 -18.00 21.96
C LEU A 79 1.83 -17.46 20.58
N SER A 80 2.11 -16.17 20.34
CA SER A 80 1.94 -15.51 19.03
C SER A 80 0.54 -15.61 18.40
N GLY A 81 -0.50 -15.77 19.22
CA GLY A 81 -1.89 -15.87 18.77
C GLY A 81 -2.26 -17.17 18.05
N ALA A 82 -1.38 -18.17 18.03
CA ALA A 82 -1.69 -19.45 17.41
C ALA A 82 -2.94 -20.10 18.03
N ALA A 83 -3.79 -20.68 17.17
CA ALA A 83 -5.12 -21.20 17.49
C ALA A 83 -6.15 -20.16 17.99
N MET A 84 -5.86 -18.85 18.04
CA MET A 84 -6.88 -17.83 18.31
C MET A 84 -7.96 -17.84 17.21
N ASN A 85 -9.22 -17.58 17.59
CA ASN A 85 -10.32 -17.61 16.62
C ASN A 85 -11.45 -16.61 16.95
N THR A 86 -12.13 -16.13 15.92
CA THR A 86 -13.34 -15.29 16.06
C THR A 86 -14.59 -16.15 15.95
N VAL A 87 -15.43 -16.10 16.97
CA VAL A 87 -16.58 -16.98 17.17
C VAL A 87 -17.85 -16.14 17.08
N TYR A 88 -18.79 -16.55 16.21
CA TYR A 88 -19.97 -15.76 15.84
C TYR A 88 -21.29 -16.33 16.37
N SER A 89 -21.29 -17.52 16.98
CA SER A 89 -22.47 -18.14 17.60
C SER A 89 -22.09 -19.19 18.65
N GLU A 90 -23.10 -19.66 19.41
CA GLU A 90 -22.95 -20.69 20.45
C GLU A 90 -22.54 -22.06 19.89
N HIS A 91 -22.99 -22.41 18.68
CA HIS A 91 -22.56 -23.62 17.99
C HIS A 91 -21.08 -23.53 17.56
N ASP A 92 -20.67 -22.37 17.04
CA ASP A 92 -19.26 -22.13 16.67
C ASP A 92 -18.37 -22.21 17.92
N LEU A 93 -18.84 -21.70 19.07
CA LEU A 93 -18.15 -21.77 20.36
C LEU A 93 -17.99 -23.23 20.82
N GLN A 94 -19.05 -24.02 20.78
CA GLN A 94 -19.03 -25.43 21.17
C GLN A 94 -18.09 -26.24 20.27
N SER A 95 -18.21 -26.06 18.96
CA SER A 95 -17.39 -26.75 17.96
C SER A 95 -15.90 -26.41 18.10
N TYR A 96 -15.56 -25.15 18.37
CA TYR A 96 -14.18 -24.72 18.60
C TYR A 96 -13.63 -25.22 19.95
N LEU A 97 -14.39 -25.09 21.04
CA LEU A 97 -13.93 -25.52 22.37
C LEU A 97 -13.77 -27.05 22.45
N GLN A 98 -14.59 -27.82 21.73
CA GLN A 98 -14.41 -29.27 21.61
C GLN A 98 -13.10 -29.62 20.90
N GLN A 99 -12.77 -28.94 19.79
CA GLN A 99 -11.48 -29.11 19.10
C GLN A 99 -10.30 -28.67 19.97
N ALA A 100 -10.43 -27.57 20.72
CA ALA A 100 -9.39 -27.10 21.65
C ALA A 100 -9.14 -28.11 22.79
N ALA A 101 -10.20 -28.72 23.34
CA ALA A 101 -10.12 -29.73 24.40
C ALA A 101 -9.52 -31.08 23.95
N GLU A 102 -9.46 -31.34 22.64
CA GLU A 102 -8.69 -32.47 22.08
C GLU A 102 -7.18 -32.16 22.03
N VAL A 103 -6.80 -30.88 21.92
CA VAL A 103 -5.40 -30.42 21.85
C VAL A 103 -4.80 -30.11 23.22
N SER A 104 -5.58 -29.59 24.18
CA SER A 104 -5.17 -29.45 25.58
C SER A 104 -6.36 -29.58 26.53
N ARG A 105 -6.22 -30.45 27.54
CA ARG A 105 -7.28 -30.75 28.53
C ARG A 105 -7.13 -30.03 29.87
N GLU A 106 -6.00 -29.35 30.10
CA GLU A 106 -5.59 -28.91 31.44
C GLU A 106 -5.44 -27.38 31.57
N HIS A 107 -5.86 -26.61 30.56
CA HIS A 107 -5.65 -25.16 30.53
C HIS A 107 -6.96 -24.38 30.33
N PRO A 108 -7.15 -23.25 31.04
CA PRO A 108 -8.30 -22.38 30.84
C PRO A 108 -8.27 -21.70 29.47
N VAL A 109 -9.40 -21.09 29.11
CA VAL A 109 -9.56 -20.31 27.87
C VAL A 109 -9.98 -18.88 28.23
N VAL A 110 -9.33 -17.89 27.61
CA VAL A 110 -9.70 -16.48 27.71
C VAL A 110 -10.66 -16.14 26.57
N ILE A 111 -11.84 -15.61 26.91
CA ILE A 111 -12.79 -15.07 25.92
C ILE A 111 -12.90 -13.56 26.11
N THR A 112 -12.80 -12.83 25.01
CA THR A 112 -12.84 -11.36 24.96
C THR A 112 -13.89 -10.90 23.95
N LYS A 113 -14.60 -9.80 24.22
CA LYS A 113 -15.55 -9.23 23.26
C LYS A 113 -14.83 -8.74 22.00
N TYR A 114 -15.21 -9.27 20.84
CA TYR A 114 -14.71 -8.80 19.54
C TYR A 114 -15.52 -7.57 19.09
N ILE A 115 -14.82 -6.54 18.60
CA ILE A 115 -15.41 -5.23 18.24
C ILE A 115 -15.32 -5.04 16.74
N GLU A 116 -16.38 -5.40 16.03
CA GLU A 116 -16.40 -5.36 14.56
C GLU A 116 -16.30 -3.93 14.00
N ASN A 117 -15.51 -3.79 12.93
CA ASN A 117 -15.31 -2.56 12.17
C ASN A 117 -14.68 -1.41 12.97
N ALA A 118 -13.90 -1.74 14.00
CA ALA A 118 -13.01 -0.79 14.65
C ALA A 118 -11.63 -0.77 13.95
N LYS A 119 -10.91 0.34 14.12
CA LYS A 119 -9.54 0.51 13.65
C LYS A 119 -8.57 0.01 14.72
N GLU A 120 -7.48 -0.62 14.31
CA GLU A 120 -6.38 -1.01 15.20
C GLU A 120 -5.25 0.02 15.10
N ILE A 121 -4.59 0.29 16.22
CA ILE A 121 -3.56 1.33 16.34
C ILE A 121 -2.44 0.77 17.21
N GLU A 122 -1.20 0.92 16.76
CA GLU A 122 0.00 0.49 17.48
C GLU A 122 0.76 1.72 18.00
N MET A 123 0.98 1.79 19.31
CA MET A 123 1.77 2.82 19.97
C MET A 123 3.10 2.22 20.39
N ASP A 124 4.21 2.75 19.87
CA ASP A 124 5.56 2.41 20.32
C ASP A 124 6.10 3.56 21.18
N ALA A 125 6.59 3.25 22.37
CA ALA A 125 6.98 4.25 23.37
C ALA A 125 8.22 3.83 24.18
N VAL A 126 8.95 4.83 24.65
CA VAL A 126 10.07 4.69 25.57
C VAL A 126 9.73 5.44 26.85
N ALA A 127 10.00 4.80 27.99
CA ALA A 127 9.83 5.41 29.30
C ALA A 127 11.08 5.29 30.16
N LYS A 128 11.17 6.14 31.16
CA LYS A 128 12.16 6.09 32.24
C LYS A 128 11.45 6.38 33.56
N ASP A 129 11.58 5.47 34.51
CA ASP A 129 11.03 5.57 35.86
C ASP A 129 9.52 5.90 35.84
N GLY A 130 8.80 5.22 34.92
CA GLY A 130 7.37 5.39 34.65
C GLY A 130 7.01 6.54 33.70
N GLN A 131 7.86 7.55 33.54
CA GLN A 131 7.58 8.72 32.69
C GLN A 131 7.89 8.42 31.22
N VAL A 132 6.99 8.79 30.30
CA VAL A 132 7.14 8.54 28.86
C VAL A 132 7.96 9.66 28.21
N VAL A 133 9.17 9.32 27.76
CA VAL A 133 10.23 10.26 27.27
C VAL A 133 10.33 10.34 25.74
N GLY A 134 9.56 9.51 25.04
CA GLY A 134 9.43 9.53 23.58
C GLY A 134 8.39 8.50 23.14
N HIS A 135 7.53 8.83 22.18
CA HIS A 135 6.49 7.92 21.70
C HIS A 135 6.01 8.30 20.29
N PHE A 136 5.54 7.32 19.52
CA PHE A 136 4.93 7.55 18.21
C PHE A 136 3.75 6.58 17.96
N ILE A 137 2.75 7.07 17.23
CA ILE A 137 1.53 6.33 16.90
C ILE A 137 1.60 5.82 15.45
N SER A 138 1.28 4.55 15.25
CA SER A 138 1.14 3.89 13.95
C SER A 138 -0.32 3.51 13.70
N GLU A 139 -0.86 3.89 12.55
CA GLU A 139 -2.23 3.56 12.13
C GLU A 139 -2.24 2.28 11.29
N HIS A 140 -3.13 1.31 11.59
CA HIS A 140 -3.36 0.16 10.71
C HIS A 140 -4.33 0.54 9.58
N VAL A 141 -4.05 0.09 8.36
CA VAL A 141 -5.00 0.19 7.23
C VAL A 141 -6.16 -0.79 7.41
N GLU A 142 -5.86 -2.02 7.83
CA GLU A 142 -6.81 -3.08 8.10
C GLU A 142 -7.63 -2.80 9.37
N ASN A 143 -8.89 -3.21 9.38
CA ASN A 143 -9.69 -3.22 10.61
C ASN A 143 -9.11 -4.22 11.63
N ALA A 144 -9.34 -3.96 12.93
CA ALA A 144 -8.94 -4.84 14.01
C ALA A 144 -9.43 -6.28 13.80
N GLY A 145 -8.54 -7.26 14.02
CA GLY A 145 -8.78 -8.68 13.74
C GLY A 145 -7.96 -9.27 12.58
N VAL A 146 -7.25 -8.43 11.82
CA VAL A 146 -5.98 -8.84 11.19
C VAL A 146 -4.87 -8.67 12.23
N HIS A 147 -4.03 -9.68 12.42
CA HIS A 147 -2.92 -9.65 13.37
C HIS A 147 -1.92 -8.53 13.03
N SER A 148 -1.48 -7.73 14.02
CA SER A 148 -0.60 -6.56 13.82
C SER A 148 0.72 -6.82 13.07
N GLY A 149 1.21 -8.06 13.07
CA GLY A 149 2.37 -8.46 12.25
C GLY A 149 2.09 -8.54 10.76
N ASP A 150 0.83 -8.79 10.38
CA ASP A 150 0.33 -8.90 9.01
C ASP A 150 -0.44 -7.64 8.57
N ALA A 151 -0.45 -6.60 9.39
CA ALA A 151 -1.10 -5.32 9.10
C ALA A 151 -0.17 -4.36 8.35
N THR A 152 -0.77 -3.53 7.51
CA THR A 152 -0.14 -2.39 6.85
C THR A 152 -0.16 -1.20 7.80
N LEU A 153 1.01 -0.66 8.16
CA LEU A 153 1.13 0.47 9.09
C LEU A 153 1.41 1.79 8.36
N ILE A 154 0.81 2.88 8.83
CA ILE A 154 1.03 4.26 8.36
C ILE A 154 1.55 5.13 9.52
N VAL A 155 2.64 5.86 9.30
CA VAL A 155 3.24 6.81 10.25
C VAL A 155 3.62 8.11 9.51
N PRO A 156 3.27 9.30 10.01
CA PRO A 156 2.33 9.57 11.10
C PRO A 156 0.88 9.18 10.72
N PRO A 157 -0.03 8.98 11.69
CA PRO A 157 -1.41 8.58 11.42
C PRO A 157 -2.17 9.66 10.62
N GLN A 158 -3.07 9.23 9.74
CA GLN A 158 -3.70 10.06 8.71
C GLN A 158 -5.21 10.16 8.87
N ASP A 159 -5.89 9.07 9.27
CA ASP A 159 -7.35 9.03 9.45
C ASP A 159 -7.74 8.81 10.93
N LEU A 160 -7.00 9.46 11.86
CA LEU A 160 -7.30 9.52 13.30
C LEU A 160 -7.67 10.95 13.73
N SER A 161 -8.66 11.08 14.62
CA SER A 161 -9.02 12.38 15.20
C SER A 161 -8.06 12.78 16.32
N LYS A 162 -7.85 14.10 16.49
CA LYS A 162 -6.99 14.65 17.56
C LYS A 162 -7.43 14.22 18.96
N THR A 163 -8.73 14.06 19.18
CA THR A 163 -9.31 13.55 20.45
C THR A 163 -9.00 12.06 20.68
N THR A 164 -8.94 11.25 19.63
CA THR A 164 -8.49 9.85 19.72
C THR A 164 -7.02 9.79 20.08
N ILE A 165 -6.18 10.57 19.40
CA ILE A 165 -4.73 10.68 19.65
C ILE A 165 -4.45 11.06 21.11
N GLN A 166 -5.04 12.14 21.61
CA GLN A 166 -4.87 12.59 23.00
C GLN A 166 -5.26 11.54 24.04
N ARG A 167 -6.35 10.80 23.80
CA ARG A 167 -6.78 9.69 24.68
C ARG A 167 -5.76 8.53 24.69
N ILE A 168 -5.15 8.23 23.55
CA ILE A 168 -4.12 7.18 23.44
C ILE A 168 -2.84 7.58 24.19
N GLU A 169 -2.39 8.83 24.04
CA GLU A 169 -1.25 9.36 24.79
C GLU A 169 -1.49 9.33 26.31
N GLU A 170 -2.69 9.70 26.76
CA GLU A 170 -3.07 9.71 28.18
C GLU A 170 -3.08 8.28 28.76
N ALA A 171 -3.68 7.33 28.03
CA ALA A 171 -3.67 5.92 28.41
C ALA A 171 -2.25 5.33 28.43
N THR A 172 -1.39 5.70 27.46
CA THR A 172 0.01 5.28 27.37
C THR A 172 0.82 5.79 28.55
N ARG A 173 0.66 7.06 28.93
CA ARG A 173 1.28 7.66 30.12
C ARG A 173 0.82 6.96 31.41
N LYS A 174 -0.48 6.72 31.57
CA LYS A 174 -1.05 5.97 32.71
C LYS A 174 -0.52 4.54 32.82
N ILE A 175 -0.32 3.85 31.70
CA ILE A 175 0.20 2.46 31.67
C ILE A 175 1.71 2.42 31.95
N GLY A 176 2.49 3.36 31.40
CA GLY A 176 3.93 3.49 31.67
C GLY A 176 4.23 3.71 33.15
N ASP A 177 3.51 4.63 33.78
CA ASP A 177 3.58 4.94 35.22
C ASP A 177 3.17 3.73 36.09
N ALA A 178 2.02 3.11 35.77
CA ALA A 178 1.47 2.00 36.56
C ALA A 178 2.31 0.70 36.52
N LEU A 179 3.13 0.53 35.48
CA LEU A 179 4.10 -0.56 35.32
C LEU A 179 5.54 -0.14 35.70
N ASN A 180 5.76 1.12 36.09
CA ASN A 180 7.09 1.71 36.34
C ASN A 180 8.11 1.37 35.22
N VAL A 181 7.73 1.67 33.97
CA VAL A 181 8.53 1.28 32.80
C VAL A 181 9.82 2.11 32.72
N THR A 182 10.94 1.40 32.60
CA THR A 182 12.24 1.94 32.17
C THR A 182 12.73 1.11 30.98
N GLY A 183 12.86 1.76 29.81
CA GLY A 183 13.12 1.12 28.53
C GLY A 183 11.91 1.17 27.57
N PRO A 184 11.86 0.28 26.55
CA PRO A 184 10.87 0.33 25.48
C PRO A 184 9.64 -0.54 25.78
N PHE A 185 8.47 -0.03 25.43
CA PHE A 185 7.19 -0.73 25.51
C PHE A 185 6.29 -0.39 24.32
N ASN A 186 5.26 -1.21 24.11
CA ASN A 186 4.35 -1.14 22.98
C ASN A 186 2.92 -1.44 23.46
N ILE A 187 1.94 -0.67 22.98
CA ILE A 187 0.53 -0.87 23.34
C ILE A 187 -0.31 -0.90 22.06
N GLN A 188 -1.17 -1.92 21.95
CA GLN A 188 -2.14 -2.02 20.86
C GLN A 188 -3.51 -1.56 21.34
N PHE A 189 -4.14 -0.68 20.57
CA PHE A 189 -5.45 -0.08 20.86
C PHE A 189 -6.47 -0.39 19.77
N ILE A 190 -7.72 -0.58 20.19
CA ILE A 190 -8.90 -0.53 19.32
C ILE A 190 -9.48 0.88 19.42
N ALA A 191 -9.67 1.56 18.28
CA ALA A 191 -10.38 2.84 18.21
C ALA A 191 -11.67 2.71 17.39
N LYS A 192 -12.77 3.25 17.94
CA LYS A 192 -14.07 3.32 17.28
C LYS A 192 -14.89 4.48 17.83
N ASP A 193 -15.48 5.28 16.95
CA ASP A 193 -16.38 6.40 17.30
C ASP A 193 -15.74 7.43 18.28
N ASN A 194 -14.40 7.56 18.24
CA ASN A 194 -13.47 8.29 19.14
C ASN A 194 -13.22 7.64 20.51
N ASP A 195 -13.93 6.57 20.89
CA ASP A 195 -13.60 5.77 22.06
C ASP A 195 -12.45 4.80 21.76
N ILE A 196 -11.61 4.57 22.78
CA ILE A 196 -10.44 3.69 22.69
C ILE A 196 -10.52 2.58 23.74
N LYS A 197 -9.98 1.41 23.40
CA LYS A 197 -9.85 0.28 24.33
C LYS A 197 -8.52 -0.44 24.12
N VAL A 198 -7.82 -0.76 25.19
CA VAL A 198 -6.52 -1.45 25.14
C VAL A 198 -6.70 -2.94 24.81
N ILE A 199 -5.97 -3.43 23.80
CA ILE A 199 -5.88 -4.87 23.50
C ILE A 199 -4.91 -5.52 24.49
N GLU A 200 -3.66 -5.06 24.49
CA GLU A 200 -2.54 -5.62 25.25
C GLU A 200 -1.38 -4.60 25.33
N CYS A 201 -0.48 -4.80 26.31
CA CYS A 201 0.75 -4.02 26.49
C CYS A 201 1.95 -4.97 26.50
N ASN A 202 2.85 -4.79 25.54
CA ASN A 202 4.10 -5.52 25.39
C ASN A 202 5.23 -4.71 26.06
N VAL A 203 5.69 -5.10 27.25
CA VAL A 203 6.81 -4.43 27.96
C VAL A 203 8.14 -4.93 27.39
N ARG A 204 8.38 -4.55 26.13
CA ARG A 204 9.59 -4.76 25.33
C ARG A 204 9.46 -3.96 24.04
N ALA A 205 10.57 -3.79 23.32
CA ALA A 205 10.55 -3.35 21.93
C ALA A 205 9.61 -4.25 21.08
N SER A 206 8.84 -3.62 20.20
CA SER A 206 7.99 -4.28 19.22
C SER A 206 8.75 -4.59 17.92
N ARG A 207 8.05 -5.08 16.90
CA ARG A 207 8.58 -5.21 15.54
C ARG A 207 8.59 -3.89 14.76
N SER A 208 7.79 -2.91 15.18
CA SER A 208 7.57 -1.61 14.51
C SER A 208 8.59 -0.54 14.93
N PHE A 209 9.27 -0.70 16.08
CA PHE A 209 10.34 0.19 16.55
C PHE A 209 11.35 0.59 15.46
N PRO A 210 11.92 -0.31 14.63
CA PRO A 210 12.84 0.07 13.56
C PRO A 210 12.20 0.89 12.45
N PHE A 211 10.97 0.53 12.03
CA PHE A 211 10.19 1.27 11.04
C PHE A 211 9.87 2.68 11.54
N VAL A 212 9.29 2.79 12.72
CA VAL A 212 8.98 4.07 13.40
C VAL A 212 10.23 4.93 13.57
N SER A 213 11.34 4.35 14.04
CA SER A 213 12.59 5.09 14.27
C SER A 213 13.18 5.67 12.98
N LYS A 214 13.08 4.93 11.87
CA LYS A 214 13.46 5.45 10.54
C LYS A 214 12.47 6.52 10.08
N VAL A 215 11.16 6.27 10.11
CA VAL A 215 10.18 7.25 9.61
C VAL A 215 10.28 8.59 10.33
N MET A 216 10.47 8.59 11.65
CA MET A 216 10.54 9.82 12.44
C MET A 216 11.95 10.43 12.57
N GLY A 217 13.00 9.70 12.18
CA GLY A 217 14.40 10.12 12.31
C GLY A 217 14.93 10.11 13.76
N VAL A 218 14.33 9.30 14.64
CA VAL A 218 14.65 9.23 16.07
C VAL A 218 14.87 7.78 16.48
N ASP A 219 16.08 7.41 16.90
CA ASP A 219 16.36 6.03 17.31
C ASP A 219 15.81 5.70 18.70
N LEU A 220 14.60 5.13 18.74
CA LEU A 220 13.96 4.68 19.97
C LEU A 220 14.71 3.54 20.66
N ILE A 221 15.51 2.75 19.93
CA ILE A 221 16.29 1.64 20.49
C ILE A 221 17.54 2.19 21.20
N GLU A 222 18.19 3.20 20.64
CA GLU A 222 19.27 3.93 21.31
C GLU A 222 18.74 4.67 22.55
N MET A 223 17.64 5.42 22.43
CA MET A 223 16.99 6.13 23.54
C MET A 223 16.62 5.16 24.67
N ALA A 224 15.95 4.05 24.35
CA ALA A 224 15.59 3.03 25.34
C ALA A 224 16.82 2.38 25.99
N THR A 225 17.90 2.18 25.25
CA THR A 225 19.14 1.61 25.78
C THR A 225 19.84 2.61 26.72
N LYS A 226 19.89 3.90 26.37
CA LYS A 226 20.41 4.96 27.26
C LYS A 226 19.57 5.05 28.55
N ALA A 227 18.25 4.98 28.46
CA ALA A 227 17.35 4.94 29.62
C ALA A 227 17.60 3.73 30.52
N ILE A 228 17.70 2.51 29.96
CA ILE A 228 18.01 1.26 30.70
C ILE A 228 19.37 1.33 31.39
N MET A 229 20.37 1.94 30.75
CA MET A 229 21.73 2.10 31.29
C MET A 229 21.90 3.33 32.18
N ASN A 230 20.84 4.14 32.39
CA ASN A 230 20.85 5.44 33.07
C ASN A 230 21.91 6.43 32.54
N ILE A 231 22.19 6.36 31.23
CA ILE A 231 23.04 7.30 30.50
C ILE A 231 22.20 8.53 30.14
N PRO A 232 22.71 9.77 30.21
CA PRO A 232 21.97 10.95 29.74
C PRO A 232 21.59 10.87 28.25
N PHE A 233 20.37 11.30 27.94
CA PHE A 233 19.83 11.44 26.58
C PHE A 233 18.85 12.61 26.52
N GLU A 234 18.45 13.00 25.32
CA GLU A 234 17.43 14.04 25.08
C GLU A 234 16.04 13.40 25.04
N GLU A 235 15.13 13.88 25.88
CA GLU A 235 13.72 13.47 25.89
C GLU A 235 12.97 14.25 24.80
N TYR A 236 12.14 13.58 23.99
CA TYR A 236 11.46 14.15 22.82
C TYR A 236 12.39 14.97 21.87
N PRO A 237 13.46 14.36 21.33
CA PRO A 237 14.36 15.05 20.39
C PRO A 237 13.64 15.46 19.09
N GLU A 238 14.19 16.45 18.40
CA GLU A 238 13.57 17.04 17.21
C GLU A 238 13.36 16.00 16.08
N ILE A 239 12.13 15.96 15.56
CA ILE A 239 11.69 15.03 14.51
C ILE A 239 12.31 15.49 13.18
N GLN A 240 13.15 14.64 12.58
CA GLN A 240 13.85 14.93 11.32
C GLN A 240 12.99 14.64 10.08
N CYS A 241 11.79 14.09 10.27
CA CYS A 241 10.86 13.78 9.19
C CYS A 241 10.24 15.07 8.60
N PRO A 242 10.33 15.32 7.28
CA PRO A 242 9.66 16.47 6.66
C PRO A 242 8.14 16.44 6.84
N PRO A 243 7.45 17.59 6.96
CA PRO A 243 5.99 17.62 7.11
C PRO A 243 5.21 16.93 5.99
N ASP A 244 5.72 17.00 4.76
CA ASP A 244 5.15 16.38 3.56
C ASP A 244 5.78 14.99 3.28
N CYS A 245 5.89 14.18 4.34
CA CYS A 245 6.45 12.84 4.31
C CYS A 245 5.60 11.86 5.13
N VAL A 246 5.22 10.74 4.52
CA VAL A 246 4.52 9.63 5.18
C VAL A 246 5.30 8.35 4.94
N GLY A 247 5.59 7.62 6.01
CA GLY A 247 6.12 6.26 5.95
C GLY A 247 4.98 5.24 5.96
N VAL A 248 5.06 4.26 5.07
CA VAL A 248 4.13 3.12 5.03
C VAL A 248 4.92 1.81 5.05
N LYS A 249 4.49 0.89 5.91
CA LYS A 249 5.00 -0.47 6.01
C LYS A 249 3.96 -1.45 5.46
N VAL A 250 4.41 -2.36 4.60
CA VAL A 250 3.63 -3.47 4.03
C VAL A 250 4.26 -4.81 4.44
N PRO A 251 3.48 -5.84 4.85
CA PRO A 251 3.99 -7.17 5.17
C PRO A 251 4.44 -7.96 3.91
N GLN A 252 5.54 -8.71 4.04
CA GLN A 252 6.05 -9.64 3.04
C GLN A 252 5.62 -11.08 3.34
N PHE A 253 4.84 -11.68 2.45
CA PHE A 253 4.36 -13.06 2.59
C PHE A 253 5.18 -14.07 1.79
N SER A 254 5.27 -15.31 2.31
CA SER A 254 5.92 -16.45 1.66
C SER A 254 4.95 -17.46 1.05
N PHE A 255 3.69 -17.08 0.77
CA PHE A 255 2.64 -17.99 0.27
C PHE A 255 3.02 -18.73 -1.02
N SER A 256 3.88 -18.16 -1.88
CA SER A 256 4.38 -18.81 -3.11
C SER A 256 5.33 -19.99 -2.85
N ARG A 257 5.89 -20.12 -1.64
CA ARG A 257 6.76 -21.23 -1.21
C ARG A 257 6.02 -22.27 -0.35
N LEU A 258 4.79 -21.98 0.08
CA LEU A 258 4.02 -22.79 1.04
C LEU A 258 2.80 -23.42 0.37
N SER A 259 3.03 -24.57 -0.26
CA SER A 259 1.97 -25.44 -0.80
C SER A 259 0.95 -25.81 0.28
N GLY A 260 -0.33 -25.60 0.01
CA GLY A 260 -1.41 -25.88 0.96
C GLY A 260 -1.84 -24.70 1.86
N ALA A 261 -1.10 -23.59 1.87
CA ALA A 261 -1.49 -22.37 2.58
C ALA A 261 -2.54 -21.57 1.79
N ASP A 262 -3.65 -21.19 2.45
CA ASP A 262 -4.65 -20.25 1.95
C ASP A 262 -4.19 -18.81 2.23
N PRO A 263 -3.97 -17.97 1.19
CA PRO A 263 -3.47 -16.61 1.38
C PRO A 263 -4.59 -15.65 1.82
N VAL A 264 -5.05 -15.80 3.06
CA VAL A 264 -6.05 -14.94 3.72
C VAL A 264 -5.51 -14.52 5.08
N LEU A 265 -5.65 -13.23 5.39
CA LEU A 265 -5.21 -12.67 6.67
C LEU A 265 -6.24 -12.96 7.78
N GLY A 266 -5.78 -13.04 9.03
CA GLY A 266 -6.63 -13.26 10.19
C GLY A 266 -5.90 -12.93 11.49
N VAL A 267 -6.36 -13.51 12.61
CA VAL A 267 -5.81 -13.25 13.95
C VAL A 267 -4.49 -13.98 14.26
N GLU A 268 -4.00 -14.81 13.34
CA GLU A 268 -2.68 -15.45 13.37
C GLU A 268 -1.73 -14.73 12.39
N MET A 269 -0.43 -14.65 12.71
CA MET A 269 0.60 -14.11 11.82
C MET A 269 0.97 -15.11 10.72
N ALA A 270 0.96 -14.69 9.46
CA ALA A 270 1.37 -15.47 8.29
C ALA A 270 2.46 -14.79 7.44
N SER A 271 2.78 -13.52 7.70
CA SER A 271 3.91 -12.83 7.10
C SER A 271 5.27 -13.35 7.59
N THR A 272 6.31 -13.14 6.77
CA THR A 272 7.68 -13.62 7.01
C THR A 272 8.73 -12.51 7.03
N GLY A 273 8.30 -11.26 6.84
CA GLY A 273 9.12 -10.07 6.78
C GLY A 273 8.26 -8.85 6.47
N GLU A 274 8.88 -7.70 6.23
CA GLU A 274 8.21 -6.43 5.98
C GLU A 274 9.02 -5.54 5.05
N VAL A 275 8.34 -4.63 4.37
CA VAL A 275 8.91 -3.61 3.47
C VAL A 275 8.37 -2.26 3.93
N ALA A 276 9.25 -1.27 4.08
CA ALA A 276 8.89 0.11 4.38
C ALA A 276 9.25 1.03 3.21
N SER A 277 8.47 2.08 2.98
CA SER A 277 8.76 3.12 1.98
C SER A 277 8.18 4.47 2.39
N PHE A 278 8.77 5.53 1.86
CA PHE A 278 8.34 6.92 2.04
C PHE A 278 7.49 7.39 0.84
N GLY A 279 6.85 8.55 1.00
CA GLY A 279 6.09 9.25 -0.05
C GLY A 279 5.51 10.57 0.45
N ALA A 280 4.89 11.37 -0.43
CA ALA A 280 4.24 12.64 -0.06
C ALA A 280 2.98 12.41 0.78
N ASP A 281 2.23 11.38 0.42
CA ASP A 281 1.04 10.93 1.12
C ASP A 281 1.07 9.40 1.30
N LYS A 282 0.10 8.89 2.08
CA LYS A 282 -0.05 7.45 2.31
C LYS A 282 -0.28 6.62 1.04
N TYR A 283 -0.71 7.22 -0.07
CA TYR A 283 -1.01 6.52 -1.31
C TYR A 283 0.25 6.33 -2.16
N GLU A 284 1.11 7.34 -2.26
CA GLU A 284 2.44 7.23 -2.87
C GLU A 284 3.30 6.21 -2.11
N ALA A 285 3.39 6.36 -0.78
CA ALA A 285 4.19 5.50 0.08
C ALA A 285 3.71 4.04 0.08
N TYR A 286 2.39 3.81 0.10
CA TYR A 286 1.81 2.46 0.00
C TYR A 286 2.07 1.82 -1.37
N LEU A 287 2.02 2.59 -2.47
CA LEU A 287 2.29 2.08 -3.81
C LEU A 287 3.78 1.71 -3.97
N LYS A 288 4.71 2.56 -3.48
CA LYS A 288 6.14 2.28 -3.42
C LYS A 288 6.44 1.03 -2.57
N ALA A 289 5.85 0.93 -1.37
CA ALA A 289 6.03 -0.23 -0.49
C ALA A 289 5.49 -1.53 -1.13
N LEU A 290 4.31 -1.50 -1.78
CA LEU A 290 3.77 -2.65 -2.51
C LEU A 290 4.70 -3.10 -3.63
N LEU A 291 5.15 -2.18 -4.49
CA LEU A 291 6.07 -2.50 -5.60
C LEU A 291 7.32 -3.23 -5.11
N SER A 292 7.93 -2.76 -4.02
CA SER A 292 9.11 -3.40 -3.41
C SER A 292 8.86 -4.78 -2.76
N THR A 293 7.59 -5.22 -2.56
CA THR A 293 7.28 -6.63 -2.24
C THR A 293 7.32 -7.57 -3.46
N GLY A 294 7.51 -7.02 -4.66
CA GLY A 294 7.37 -7.71 -5.95
C GLY A 294 5.94 -7.64 -6.54
N PHE A 295 5.08 -6.78 -6.00
CA PHE A 295 3.75 -6.51 -6.56
C PHE A 295 3.87 -5.88 -7.96
N LYS A 296 2.95 -6.23 -8.87
CA LYS A 296 2.91 -5.69 -10.24
C LYS A 296 1.68 -4.80 -10.40
N ILE A 297 1.86 -3.57 -10.87
CA ILE A 297 0.76 -2.65 -11.17
C ILE A 297 -0.11 -3.24 -12.30
N PRO A 298 -1.45 -3.29 -12.15
CA PRO A 298 -2.34 -3.80 -13.20
C PRO A 298 -2.34 -2.88 -14.42
N LYS A 299 -2.37 -3.48 -15.62
CA LYS A 299 -2.31 -2.75 -16.90
C LYS A 299 -3.65 -2.63 -17.60
N ASN A 300 -4.47 -3.69 -17.60
CA ASN A 300 -5.72 -3.76 -18.36
C ASN A 300 -6.86 -4.44 -17.60
N ASN A 301 -6.60 -5.60 -16.98
CA ASN A 301 -7.65 -6.56 -16.64
C ASN A 301 -7.67 -6.87 -15.14
N ILE A 302 -8.79 -6.59 -14.46
CA ILE A 302 -8.93 -6.76 -13.00
C ILE A 302 -10.09 -7.72 -12.70
N LEU A 303 -9.82 -8.75 -11.91
CA LEU A 303 -10.82 -9.72 -11.45
C LEU A 303 -11.35 -9.33 -10.06
N LEU A 304 -12.67 -9.33 -9.92
CA LEU A 304 -13.39 -8.99 -8.70
C LEU A 304 -14.20 -10.20 -8.21
N SER A 305 -13.98 -10.60 -6.95
CA SER A 305 -14.80 -11.61 -6.30
C SER A 305 -15.04 -11.22 -4.85
N ILE A 306 -16.20 -10.62 -4.59
CA ILE A 306 -16.52 -10.00 -3.31
C ILE A 306 -17.67 -10.79 -2.67
N GLY A 307 -17.43 -11.31 -1.46
CA GLY A 307 -18.37 -12.19 -0.77
C GLY A 307 -19.55 -11.47 -0.14
N SER A 308 -19.31 -10.61 0.85
CA SER A 308 -20.41 -9.97 1.59
C SER A 308 -21.05 -8.81 0.81
N TYR A 309 -22.34 -8.54 1.05
CA TYR A 309 -23.03 -7.40 0.45
C TYR A 309 -22.44 -6.06 0.92
N LYS A 310 -22.05 -5.98 2.21
CA LYS A 310 -21.43 -4.78 2.79
C LYS A 310 -20.12 -4.42 2.08
N ASP A 311 -19.28 -5.41 1.76
CA ASP A 311 -18.01 -5.15 1.09
C ASP A 311 -18.23 -4.71 -0.37
N LYS A 312 -19.30 -5.20 -1.03
CA LYS A 312 -19.68 -4.75 -2.37
C LYS A 312 -20.14 -3.29 -2.37
N GLU A 313 -20.95 -2.91 -1.37
CA GLU A 313 -21.39 -1.54 -1.13
C GLU A 313 -20.19 -0.62 -0.81
N GLU A 314 -19.32 -1.01 0.13
CA GLU A 314 -18.14 -0.21 0.53
C GLU A 314 -17.11 -0.06 -0.60
N MET A 315 -16.99 -1.05 -1.50
CA MET A 315 -16.10 -1.03 -2.66
C MET A 315 -16.69 -0.33 -3.90
N LEU A 316 -18.02 -0.15 -3.99
CA LEU A 316 -18.67 0.34 -5.22
C LEU A 316 -18.09 1.67 -5.75
N PRO A 317 -17.74 2.69 -4.93
CA PRO A 317 -17.12 3.92 -5.42
C PRO A 317 -15.73 3.67 -6.05
N SER A 318 -14.91 2.82 -5.42
CA SER A 318 -13.58 2.47 -5.92
C SER A 318 -13.66 1.63 -7.21
N ILE A 319 -14.63 0.72 -7.31
CA ILE A 319 -14.84 -0.08 -8.53
C ILE A 319 -15.30 0.80 -9.70
N LYS A 320 -16.12 1.84 -9.45
CA LYS A 320 -16.45 2.85 -10.47
C LYS A 320 -15.21 3.62 -10.93
N LYS A 321 -14.34 4.04 -10.00
CA LYS A 321 -13.06 4.70 -10.32
C LYS A 321 -12.17 3.83 -11.22
N LEU A 322 -12.09 2.51 -10.98
CA LEU A 322 -11.36 1.59 -11.87
C LEU A 322 -11.94 1.54 -13.30
N GLN A 323 -13.27 1.55 -13.45
CA GLN A 323 -13.91 1.58 -14.77
C GLN A 323 -13.67 2.92 -15.48
N GLU A 324 -13.70 4.04 -14.74
CA GLU A 324 -13.41 5.39 -15.25
C GLU A 324 -11.95 5.53 -15.72
N MET A 325 -11.00 4.84 -15.08
CA MET A 325 -9.62 4.69 -15.54
C MET A 325 -9.45 3.78 -16.77
N GLY A 326 -10.52 3.14 -17.26
CA GLY A 326 -10.50 2.27 -18.45
C GLY A 326 -10.11 0.81 -18.21
N TYR A 327 -10.00 0.36 -16.95
CA TYR A 327 -9.75 -1.05 -16.67
C TYR A 327 -10.94 -1.95 -17.06
N LYS A 328 -10.63 -3.09 -17.67
CA LYS A 328 -11.61 -4.15 -17.97
C LYS A 328 -11.85 -4.98 -16.71
N LEU A 329 -13.08 -4.92 -16.22
CA LEU A 329 -13.49 -5.57 -14.99
C LEU A 329 -14.08 -6.96 -15.29
N PHE A 330 -13.61 -7.97 -14.59
CA PHE A 330 -14.11 -9.34 -14.61
C PHE A 330 -14.72 -9.66 -13.25
N ALA A 331 -15.83 -10.42 -13.19
CA ALA A 331 -16.54 -10.64 -11.94
C ALA A 331 -17.17 -12.04 -11.81
N THR A 332 -17.13 -12.60 -10.60
CA THR A 332 -17.85 -13.84 -10.24
C THR A 332 -19.36 -13.59 -10.12
N ALA A 333 -20.21 -14.61 -10.30
CA ALA A 333 -21.67 -14.48 -10.50
C ALA A 333 -22.36 -13.44 -9.61
N GLY A 334 -22.33 -13.63 -8.28
CA GLY A 334 -22.95 -12.70 -7.31
C GLY A 334 -22.22 -11.37 -7.13
N THR A 335 -21.02 -11.20 -7.68
CA THR A 335 -20.32 -9.91 -7.80
C THR A 335 -20.76 -9.20 -9.08
N ALA A 336 -20.93 -9.94 -10.18
CA ALA A 336 -21.31 -9.43 -11.50
C ALA A 336 -22.73 -8.85 -11.51
N ASP A 337 -23.70 -9.56 -10.93
CA ASP A 337 -25.09 -9.10 -10.80
C ASP A 337 -25.19 -7.79 -9.97
N PHE A 338 -24.48 -7.72 -8.84
CA PHE A 338 -24.42 -6.50 -8.04
C PHE A 338 -23.82 -5.33 -8.81
N LEU A 339 -22.72 -5.53 -9.55
CA LEU A 339 -22.07 -4.46 -10.29
C LEU A 339 -22.90 -4.00 -11.50
N GLY A 340 -23.49 -4.94 -12.25
CA GLY A 340 -24.40 -4.63 -13.35
C GLY A 340 -25.64 -3.86 -12.91
N THR A 341 -26.25 -4.22 -11.78
CA THR A 341 -27.40 -3.48 -11.21
C THR A 341 -27.06 -2.07 -10.73
N HIS A 342 -25.77 -1.75 -10.48
CA HIS A 342 -25.29 -0.41 -10.11
C HIS A 342 -24.64 0.36 -11.28
N GLY A 343 -24.81 -0.12 -12.51
CA GLY A 343 -24.36 0.53 -13.75
C GLY A 343 -22.89 0.30 -14.11
N VAL A 344 -22.23 -0.69 -13.49
CA VAL A 344 -20.83 -1.04 -13.77
C VAL A 344 -20.79 -2.20 -14.77
N GLN A 345 -20.06 -2.02 -15.88
CA GLN A 345 -19.87 -3.04 -16.91
C GLN A 345 -18.78 -4.02 -16.47
N VAL A 346 -19.13 -5.31 -16.45
CA VAL A 346 -18.24 -6.40 -16.00
C VAL A 346 -18.42 -7.65 -16.86
N GLN A 347 -17.32 -8.32 -17.18
CA GLN A 347 -17.37 -9.63 -17.84
C GLN A 347 -17.54 -10.74 -16.79
N TYR A 348 -18.58 -11.57 -16.95
CA TYR A 348 -18.82 -12.71 -16.08
C TYR A 348 -17.78 -13.82 -16.27
N VAL A 349 -17.23 -14.34 -15.17
CA VAL A 349 -16.36 -15.54 -15.14
C VAL A 349 -16.60 -16.39 -13.89
N GLU A 350 -16.50 -17.72 -14.01
CA GLU A 350 -16.66 -18.64 -12.87
C GLU A 350 -15.71 -19.86 -12.91
N VAL A 351 -15.54 -20.51 -11.76
CA VAL A 351 -14.86 -21.81 -11.60
C VAL A 351 -15.80 -22.93 -12.05
N LEU A 352 -15.66 -23.33 -13.31
CA LEU A 352 -16.36 -24.43 -13.95
C LEU A 352 -15.95 -25.81 -13.38
N PRO A 353 -16.82 -26.83 -13.40
CA PRO A 353 -16.46 -28.21 -13.10
C PRO A 353 -15.44 -28.79 -14.09
N LYS A 354 -14.65 -29.77 -13.66
CA LYS A 354 -13.81 -30.58 -14.57
C LYS A 354 -14.71 -31.55 -15.36
N GLY A 355 -15.00 -31.22 -16.62
CA GLY A 355 -15.69 -32.13 -17.55
C GLY A 355 -16.76 -31.51 -18.45
N GLU A 356 -17.03 -30.21 -18.37
CA GLU A 356 -17.99 -29.53 -19.26
C GLU A 356 -17.29 -28.74 -20.38
N ASP A 357 -17.68 -28.99 -21.63
CA ASP A 357 -17.23 -28.26 -22.83
C ASP A 357 -17.87 -26.87 -22.97
N GLN A 358 -17.93 -26.09 -21.88
CA GLN A 358 -18.32 -24.69 -21.94
C GLN A 358 -17.18 -23.82 -22.48
N LYS A 359 -17.53 -22.73 -23.17
CA LYS A 359 -16.57 -21.83 -23.82
C LYS A 359 -15.52 -21.32 -22.82
N SER A 360 -14.26 -21.42 -23.22
CA SER A 360 -13.08 -20.97 -22.46
C SER A 360 -13.15 -19.52 -21.98
N GLU A 361 -13.90 -18.67 -22.69
CA GLU A 361 -14.17 -17.25 -22.43
C GLU A 361 -14.76 -16.95 -21.03
N TYR A 362 -15.43 -17.92 -20.39
CA TYR A 362 -16.09 -17.75 -19.08
C TYR A 362 -15.34 -18.46 -17.94
N SER A 363 -14.25 -19.16 -18.22
CA SER A 363 -13.56 -20.02 -17.27
C SER A 363 -12.51 -19.24 -16.46
N LEU A 364 -12.84 -18.88 -15.21
CA LEU A 364 -11.96 -18.11 -14.32
C LEU A 364 -10.59 -18.77 -14.16
N SER A 365 -10.57 -20.11 -14.04
CA SER A 365 -9.34 -20.91 -13.96
C SER A 365 -8.47 -20.80 -15.22
N GLN A 366 -9.05 -20.71 -16.42
CA GLN A 366 -8.29 -20.46 -17.65
C GLN A 366 -7.82 -19.01 -17.77
N HIS A 367 -8.62 -18.03 -17.33
CA HIS A 367 -8.23 -16.61 -17.33
C HIS A 367 -6.99 -16.38 -16.46
N LEU A 368 -6.93 -16.97 -15.26
CA LEU A 368 -5.72 -16.97 -14.43
C LEU A 368 -4.56 -17.71 -15.10
N ALA A 369 -4.76 -18.95 -15.55
CA ALA A 369 -3.69 -19.78 -16.13
C ALA A 369 -3.10 -19.25 -17.45
N LYS A 370 -3.82 -18.37 -18.16
CA LYS A 370 -3.37 -17.68 -19.39
C LYS A 370 -2.80 -16.29 -19.11
N ASN A 371 -2.67 -15.88 -17.85
CA ASN A 371 -2.30 -14.52 -17.44
C ASN A 371 -3.16 -13.43 -18.11
N MET A 372 -4.47 -13.68 -18.23
CA MET A 372 -5.44 -12.70 -18.76
C MET A 372 -5.93 -11.71 -17.69
N ILE A 373 -5.50 -11.86 -16.43
CA ILE A 373 -5.86 -11.01 -15.30
C ILE A 373 -4.56 -10.44 -14.70
N ASP A 374 -4.47 -9.12 -14.58
CA ASP A 374 -3.31 -8.42 -14.02
C ASP A 374 -3.42 -8.20 -12.49
N LEU A 375 -4.62 -8.27 -11.93
CA LEU A 375 -4.89 -8.12 -10.48
C LEU A 375 -6.17 -8.89 -10.10
N TYR A 376 -6.13 -9.63 -8.98
CA TYR A 376 -7.28 -10.27 -8.37
C TYR A 376 -7.62 -9.63 -7.02
N ILE A 377 -8.81 -9.03 -6.90
CA ILE A 377 -9.38 -8.59 -5.63
C ILE A 377 -10.39 -9.66 -5.17
N ASN A 378 -9.99 -10.46 -4.18
CA ASN A 378 -10.79 -11.53 -3.60
C ASN A 378 -11.13 -11.20 -2.15
N LEU A 379 -12.28 -10.58 -1.90
CA LEU A 379 -12.74 -10.28 -0.54
C LEU A 379 -13.61 -11.45 -0.05
N PRO A 380 -13.10 -12.36 0.80
CA PRO A 380 -13.86 -13.52 1.25
C PRO A 380 -15.04 -13.08 2.12
N SER A 381 -16.24 -13.62 1.84
CA SER A 381 -17.39 -13.50 2.76
C SER A 381 -17.01 -14.09 4.12
N ASN A 382 -17.24 -13.35 5.22
CA ASN A 382 -16.87 -13.71 6.60
C ASN A 382 -16.89 -15.22 6.84
N ASN A 383 -15.70 -15.81 6.85
CA ASN A 383 -15.52 -17.24 6.71
C ASN A 383 -15.72 -17.90 8.07
N LYS A 384 -16.98 -18.16 8.44
CA LYS A 384 -17.42 -18.56 9.80
C LYS A 384 -16.76 -19.83 10.36
N TYR A 385 -15.99 -20.55 9.55
CA TYR A 385 -15.19 -21.70 9.96
C TYR A 385 -13.85 -21.69 9.21
N ARG A 386 -12.75 -21.82 9.96
CA ARG A 386 -11.53 -22.48 9.47
C ARG A 386 -11.87 -23.97 9.34
N ARG A 387 -12.41 -24.38 8.19
CA ARG A 387 -12.78 -25.78 7.94
C ARG A 387 -11.51 -26.66 7.93
N PRO A 388 -11.60 -27.96 8.28
CA PRO A 388 -10.44 -28.86 8.28
C PRO A 388 -9.73 -28.89 6.91
N ALA A 389 -8.44 -29.19 6.90
CA ALA A 389 -7.58 -29.14 5.71
C ALA A 389 -8.10 -29.93 4.49
N ASN A 390 -8.97 -30.93 4.72
CA ASN A 390 -9.60 -31.74 3.69
C ASN A 390 -10.71 -30.99 2.89
N TYR A 391 -11.14 -29.79 3.32
CA TYR A 391 -12.22 -29.02 2.66
C TYR A 391 -11.69 -27.82 1.87
N MET A 392 -11.29 -28.04 0.62
CA MET A 392 -10.86 -26.96 -0.29
C MET A 392 -12.06 -26.18 -0.83
N SER A 393 -12.30 -24.96 -0.34
CA SER A 393 -13.34 -24.08 -0.90
C SER A 393 -12.99 -23.57 -2.31
N LYS A 394 -14.00 -23.29 -3.15
CA LYS A 394 -13.79 -22.65 -4.47
C LYS A 394 -12.95 -21.36 -4.37
N GLY A 395 -13.19 -20.54 -3.34
CA GLY A 395 -12.45 -19.28 -3.12
C GLY A 395 -10.98 -19.48 -2.73
N TYR A 396 -10.68 -20.51 -1.93
CA TYR A 396 -9.28 -20.90 -1.67
C TYR A 396 -8.59 -21.34 -2.95
N GLN A 397 -9.25 -22.17 -3.76
CA GLN A 397 -8.69 -22.63 -5.04
C GLN A 397 -8.32 -21.46 -5.98
N THR A 398 -9.19 -20.46 -6.15
CA THR A 398 -8.89 -19.31 -7.02
C THR A 398 -7.79 -18.41 -6.46
N ARG A 399 -7.76 -18.17 -5.14
CA ARG A 399 -6.67 -17.42 -4.49
C ARG A 399 -5.32 -18.13 -4.63
N ARG A 400 -5.30 -19.45 -4.41
CA ARG A 400 -4.11 -20.29 -4.53
C ARG A 400 -3.57 -20.22 -5.96
N MET A 401 -4.43 -20.43 -6.96
CA MET A 401 -4.08 -20.27 -8.38
C MET A 401 -3.51 -18.89 -8.71
N ALA A 402 -4.07 -17.81 -8.16
CA ALA A 402 -3.54 -16.46 -8.41
C ALA A 402 -2.10 -16.31 -7.90
N VAL A 403 -1.80 -16.77 -6.68
CA VAL A 403 -0.42 -16.76 -6.15
C VAL A 403 0.50 -17.67 -6.97
N ASP A 404 0.01 -18.85 -7.38
CA ASP A 404 0.80 -19.82 -8.16
C ASP A 404 1.15 -19.33 -9.58
N TYR A 405 0.24 -18.57 -10.22
CA TYR A 405 0.48 -17.91 -11.50
C TYR A 405 1.12 -16.50 -11.37
N GLN A 406 1.51 -16.08 -10.16
CA GLN A 406 2.08 -14.76 -9.87
C GLN A 406 1.16 -13.57 -10.25
N VAL A 407 -0.15 -13.76 -10.21
CA VAL A 407 -1.15 -12.72 -10.34
C VAL A 407 -1.28 -12.01 -8.98
N PRO A 408 -1.05 -10.69 -8.90
CA PRO A 408 -1.26 -9.90 -7.68
C PRO A 408 -2.62 -10.15 -7.03
N LEU A 409 -2.64 -10.36 -5.71
CA LEU A 409 -3.83 -10.75 -4.95
C LEU A 409 -4.05 -9.79 -3.78
N VAL A 410 -5.25 -9.23 -3.66
CA VAL A 410 -5.67 -8.38 -2.53
C VAL A 410 -6.91 -9.01 -1.86
N THR A 411 -6.84 -9.20 -0.54
CA THR A 411 -7.88 -9.89 0.24
C THR A 411 -8.56 -9.06 1.33
N ASN A 412 -8.11 -7.82 1.58
CA ASN A 412 -8.72 -6.89 2.53
C ASN A 412 -9.39 -5.71 1.81
N VAL A 413 -10.59 -5.34 2.26
CA VAL A 413 -11.40 -4.23 1.71
C VAL A 413 -10.69 -2.87 1.83
N LYS A 414 -9.95 -2.62 2.92
CA LYS A 414 -9.25 -1.36 3.14
C LYS A 414 -8.04 -1.24 2.21
N ASN A 415 -7.24 -2.29 2.12
CA ASN A 415 -6.07 -2.41 1.25
C ASN A 415 -6.46 -2.26 -0.23
N ALA A 416 -7.60 -2.82 -0.63
CA ALA A 416 -8.15 -2.64 -1.98
C ALA A 416 -8.53 -1.17 -2.26
N LYS A 417 -9.08 -0.45 -1.27
CA LYS A 417 -9.47 0.97 -1.43
C LYS A 417 -8.26 1.90 -1.51
N ILE A 418 -7.24 1.74 -0.65
CA ILE A 418 -6.00 2.53 -0.73
C ILE A 418 -5.21 2.23 -2.01
N LEU A 419 -5.18 0.97 -2.48
CA LEU A 419 -4.58 0.61 -3.77
C LEU A 419 -5.27 1.32 -4.94
N ILE A 420 -6.60 1.25 -5.02
CA ILE A 420 -7.35 1.86 -6.13
C ILE A 420 -7.21 3.39 -6.12
N GLU A 421 -7.23 4.00 -4.92
CA GLU A 421 -7.02 5.45 -4.78
C GLU A 421 -5.60 5.88 -5.17
N ALA A 422 -4.57 5.07 -4.86
CA ALA A 422 -3.19 5.30 -5.27
C ALA A 422 -3.00 5.16 -6.80
N LEU A 423 -3.55 4.11 -7.41
CA LEU A 423 -3.51 3.91 -8.87
C LEU A 423 -4.16 5.11 -9.61
N ALA A 424 -5.26 5.63 -9.07
CA ALA A 424 -6.00 6.75 -9.64
C ALA A 424 -5.35 8.14 -9.43
N ARG A 425 -4.21 8.22 -8.73
CA ARG A 425 -3.45 9.48 -8.51
C ARG A 425 -2.29 9.67 -9.49
N HIS A 426 -1.90 8.63 -10.22
CA HIS A 426 -0.84 8.68 -11.24
C HIS A 426 0.47 9.31 -10.73
N PHE A 427 0.95 8.85 -9.57
CA PHE A 427 2.23 9.27 -9.02
C PHE A 427 3.39 8.97 -9.98
N ASP A 428 4.36 9.88 -9.99
CA ASP A 428 5.72 9.54 -10.42
C ASP A 428 6.35 8.59 -9.38
N LEU A 429 7.18 7.67 -9.84
CA LEU A 429 7.78 6.60 -9.05
C LEU A 429 9.31 6.60 -9.12
N ASP A 430 9.91 7.59 -9.78
CA ASP A 430 11.34 7.85 -9.70
C ASP A 430 11.78 8.15 -8.25
N ILE A 431 13.01 7.74 -7.91
CA ILE A 431 13.53 7.78 -6.53
C ILE A 431 14.07 9.18 -6.23
N GLY A 432 13.32 9.93 -5.42
CA GLY A 432 13.73 11.25 -4.93
C GLY A 432 14.50 11.21 -3.61
N VAL A 433 15.02 12.36 -3.19
CA VAL A 433 15.76 12.53 -1.92
C VAL A 433 14.93 12.15 -0.67
N ARG A 434 13.59 12.20 -0.76
CA ARG A 434 12.67 11.77 0.29
C ARG A 434 12.57 10.24 0.43
N ASP A 435 12.87 9.49 -0.63
CA ASP A 435 12.57 8.06 -0.71
C ASP A 435 13.60 7.15 -0.02
N TYR A 436 14.71 7.73 0.44
CA TYR A 436 15.78 7.02 1.13
C TYR A 436 16.27 7.79 2.36
N GLN A 437 16.93 7.06 3.28
CA GLN A 437 17.67 7.63 4.40
C GLN A 437 19.02 6.95 4.50
N THR A 438 20.09 7.73 4.43
CA THR A 438 21.47 7.29 4.67
C THR A 438 21.89 7.59 6.10
N SER A 439 22.71 6.73 6.71
CA SER A 439 23.35 7.00 8.01
C SER A 439 24.50 8.02 7.94
N HIS A 440 24.71 8.60 6.75
CA HIS A 440 25.85 9.42 6.34
C HIS A 440 25.31 10.57 5.47
N ARG A 441 25.98 11.73 5.47
CA ARG A 441 25.49 12.90 4.73
C ARG A 441 25.87 12.79 3.26
N THR A 442 24.92 12.42 2.40
CA THR A 442 25.13 12.42 0.95
C THR A 442 25.15 13.85 0.42
N ILE A 443 26.17 14.20 -0.36
CA ILE A 443 26.23 15.43 -1.14
C ILE A 443 26.24 15.14 -2.64
N GLN A 444 25.75 16.10 -3.43
CA GLN A 444 25.95 16.14 -4.87
C GLN A 444 26.98 17.22 -5.23
N LEU A 445 27.92 16.88 -6.10
CA LEU A 445 28.90 17.75 -6.71
C LEU A 445 28.75 17.74 -8.23
N PRO A 446 29.15 18.80 -8.96
CA PRO A 446 29.40 18.68 -10.39
C PRO A 446 30.54 17.67 -10.64
N GLY A 447 30.61 17.13 -11.85
CA GLY A 447 31.77 16.34 -12.26
C GLY A 447 33.07 17.14 -12.14
N LEU A 448 34.13 16.55 -11.56
CA LEU A 448 35.32 17.27 -11.13
C LEU A 448 36.45 17.31 -12.20
N ILE A 449 37.39 18.22 -12.03
CA ILE A 449 38.47 18.50 -12.97
C ILE A 449 39.84 18.28 -12.30
N ASN A 450 40.57 17.25 -12.71
CA ASN A 450 41.97 17.05 -12.28
C ASN A 450 42.92 17.78 -13.25
N ILE A 451 43.44 18.92 -12.83
CA ILE A 451 44.25 19.81 -13.67
C ILE A 451 45.69 19.32 -13.96
N ALA A 452 46.13 18.27 -13.26
CA ALA A 452 47.50 17.75 -13.31
C ALA A 452 47.49 16.22 -13.19
N ALA A 453 46.89 15.55 -14.17
CA ALA A 453 46.94 14.10 -14.31
C ALA A 453 48.30 13.67 -14.87
N PHE A 454 49.07 12.91 -14.06
CA PHE A 454 50.34 12.31 -14.49
C PHE A 454 50.07 11.02 -15.27
N VAL A 455 50.75 10.84 -16.41
CA VAL A 455 50.62 9.66 -17.28
C VAL A 455 52.03 9.15 -17.58
N PRO A 456 52.50 8.05 -16.95
CA PRO A 456 53.87 7.56 -17.08
C PRO A 456 54.29 7.29 -18.54
N GLY A 457 53.51 6.51 -19.29
CA GLY A 457 53.75 6.14 -20.68
C GLY A 457 53.22 7.11 -21.74
N LEU A 458 52.98 8.38 -21.41
CA LEU A 458 52.27 9.35 -22.27
C LEU A 458 52.76 9.40 -23.73
N VAL A 459 54.09 9.41 -23.93
CA VAL A 459 54.75 9.46 -25.24
C VAL A 459 55.36 8.12 -25.66
N SER A 460 55.15 7.07 -24.87
CA SER A 460 55.56 5.70 -25.17
C SER A 460 54.58 5.10 -26.17
N ARG A 461 55.08 4.52 -27.26
CA ARG A 461 54.21 3.97 -28.32
C ARG A 461 53.39 2.80 -27.81
N ASP A 462 52.11 2.78 -28.19
CA ASP A 462 51.18 1.68 -27.89
C ASP A 462 50.99 1.41 -26.38
N SER A 463 51.16 2.45 -25.55
CA SER A 463 50.77 2.48 -24.13
C SER A 463 49.24 2.51 -23.97
N ASP A 464 48.74 1.93 -22.87
CA ASP A 464 47.36 2.04 -22.40
C ASP A 464 47.21 2.92 -21.14
N ASP A 465 48.28 3.57 -20.69
CA ASP A 465 48.33 4.37 -19.45
C ASP A 465 47.23 5.44 -19.42
N LEU A 466 47.03 6.18 -20.53
CA LEU A 466 46.01 7.23 -20.62
C LEU A 466 44.59 6.66 -20.52
N GLN A 467 44.35 5.45 -21.02
CA GLN A 467 43.08 4.76 -20.88
C GLN A 467 42.84 4.38 -19.40
N ARG A 468 43.85 3.83 -18.71
CA ARG A 468 43.77 3.50 -17.28
C ARG A 468 43.60 4.74 -16.40
N VAL A 469 44.32 5.83 -16.69
CA VAL A 469 44.23 7.09 -15.94
C VAL A 469 42.86 7.74 -16.10
N THR A 470 42.31 7.80 -17.32
CA THR A 470 40.93 8.31 -17.52
C THR A 470 39.87 7.40 -16.88
N GLN A 471 40.09 6.07 -16.90
CA GLN A 471 39.22 5.09 -16.24
C GLN A 471 39.20 5.26 -14.71
N ALA A 472 40.36 5.40 -14.07
CA ALA A 472 40.45 5.67 -12.63
C ALA A 472 39.93 7.06 -12.26
N SER A 473 40.14 8.05 -13.14
CA SER A 473 39.68 9.43 -12.93
C SER A 473 38.15 9.50 -12.89
N ILE A 474 37.43 8.86 -13.82
CA ILE A 474 35.97 8.88 -13.79
C ILE A 474 35.41 8.13 -12.57
N ALA A 475 36.04 7.03 -12.13
CA ALA A 475 35.64 6.33 -10.90
C ALA A 475 35.83 7.19 -9.65
N ALA A 476 36.88 8.02 -9.64
CA ALA A 476 37.17 9.00 -8.59
C ALA A 476 36.35 10.31 -8.71
N GLY A 477 35.38 10.38 -9.62
CA GLY A 477 34.49 11.54 -9.81
C GLY A 477 35.04 12.66 -10.69
N PHE A 478 36.24 12.49 -11.28
CA PHE A 478 36.81 13.45 -12.22
C PHE A 478 36.32 13.17 -13.65
N SER A 479 35.36 13.97 -14.11
CA SER A 479 34.82 13.92 -15.48
C SER A 479 35.71 14.61 -16.51
N MET A 480 36.70 15.39 -16.08
CA MET A 480 37.77 15.91 -16.95
C MET A 480 39.14 15.76 -16.30
N ILE A 481 40.14 15.44 -17.13
CA ILE A 481 41.55 15.54 -16.76
C ILE A 481 42.31 16.47 -17.68
N ARG A 482 43.37 17.09 -17.16
CA ARG A 482 44.39 17.77 -17.96
C ARG A 482 45.72 17.08 -17.73
N VAL A 483 46.27 16.57 -18.81
CA VAL A 483 47.42 15.69 -18.79
C VAL A 483 48.69 16.52 -18.69
N MET A 484 49.51 16.22 -17.67
CA MET A 484 50.84 16.80 -17.54
C MET A 484 51.68 16.42 -18.77
N PRO A 485 52.38 17.35 -19.44
CA PRO A 485 53.14 17.03 -20.64
C PRO A 485 54.45 16.27 -20.35
N VAL A 486 54.72 15.95 -19.08
CA VAL A 486 55.89 15.20 -18.62
C VAL A 486 55.43 13.83 -18.13
N GLY A 487 55.89 12.77 -18.80
CA GLY A 487 55.73 11.39 -18.37
C GLY A 487 57.00 10.84 -17.70
N LYS A 488 57.09 9.52 -17.59
CA LYS A 488 58.26 8.80 -17.03
C LYS A 488 59.37 8.59 -18.06
N GLU A 489 58.99 8.28 -19.30
CA GLU A 489 59.93 7.89 -20.37
C GLU A 489 60.20 9.02 -21.38
N GLY A 490 59.52 10.15 -21.25
CA GLY A 490 59.68 11.33 -22.10
C GLY A 490 58.62 12.39 -21.83
N SER A 491 58.65 13.47 -22.62
CA SER A 491 57.71 14.59 -22.52
C SER A 491 57.15 14.96 -23.90
N ILE A 492 55.98 15.59 -23.95
CA ILE A 492 55.44 16.23 -25.15
C ILE A 492 56.17 17.57 -25.32
N THR A 493 57.15 17.62 -26.22
CA THR A 493 57.96 18.83 -26.51
C THR A 493 57.89 19.27 -27.97
N ASP A 494 57.29 18.46 -28.85
CA ASP A 494 57.18 18.72 -30.29
C ASP A 494 55.88 18.13 -30.87
N VAL A 495 55.61 18.41 -32.15
CA VAL A 495 54.44 17.86 -32.85
C VAL A 495 54.50 16.32 -32.92
N LYS A 496 55.69 15.71 -32.98
CA LYS A 496 55.86 14.26 -33.14
C LYS A 496 55.46 13.49 -31.88
N SER A 497 55.91 13.96 -30.71
CA SER A 497 55.54 13.43 -29.39
C SER A 497 54.05 13.67 -29.10
N LEU A 498 53.52 14.84 -29.46
CA LEU A 498 52.08 15.12 -29.40
C LEU A 498 51.26 14.12 -30.25
N LYS A 499 51.69 13.80 -31.48
CA LYS A 499 51.02 12.82 -32.34
C LYS A 499 51.09 11.38 -31.78
N VAL A 500 52.08 11.04 -30.94
CA VAL A 500 52.09 9.76 -30.22
C VAL A 500 51.06 9.76 -29.10
N ALA A 501 50.99 10.81 -28.27
CA ALA A 501 49.96 10.94 -27.23
C ALA A 501 48.53 10.90 -27.81
N GLN A 502 48.29 11.64 -28.91
CA GLN A 502 47.03 11.61 -29.68
C GLN A 502 46.75 10.28 -30.40
N GLN A 503 47.75 9.40 -30.55
CA GLN A 503 47.53 8.05 -31.09
C GLN A 503 47.21 7.06 -29.97
N ASN A 504 47.87 7.19 -28.81
CA ASN A 504 47.57 6.41 -27.61
C ASN A 504 46.12 6.66 -27.12
N SER A 505 45.63 7.91 -27.18
CA SER A 505 44.26 8.25 -26.76
C SER A 505 43.14 7.58 -27.57
N LYS A 506 43.39 7.23 -28.85
CA LYS A 506 42.42 6.56 -29.73
C LYS A 506 42.02 5.15 -29.29
N ARG A 507 42.70 4.59 -28.27
CA ARG A 507 42.30 3.34 -27.60
C ARG A 507 41.02 3.50 -26.77
N GLY A 508 40.64 4.75 -26.45
CA GLY A 508 39.40 5.13 -25.78
C GLY A 508 39.64 5.73 -24.40
N ALA A 509 39.08 6.91 -24.15
CA ALA A 509 39.10 7.60 -22.85
C ALA A 509 37.74 7.48 -22.14
N TYR A 510 37.74 7.36 -20.81
CA TYR A 510 36.50 7.26 -20.02
C TYR A 510 35.96 8.62 -19.52
N CYS A 511 36.83 9.62 -19.40
CA CYS A 511 36.51 11.00 -19.08
C CYS A 511 37.09 11.93 -20.16
N ASP A 512 36.62 13.17 -20.26
CA ASP A 512 37.21 14.13 -21.20
C ASP A 512 38.66 14.45 -20.80
N PHE A 513 39.51 14.79 -21.78
CA PHE A 513 40.91 15.12 -21.51
C PHE A 513 41.45 16.29 -22.33
N ASN A 514 42.46 16.98 -21.79
CA ASN A 514 43.16 18.09 -22.42
C ASN A 514 44.68 17.88 -22.33
N LEU A 515 45.37 17.91 -23.47
CA LEU A 515 46.82 17.75 -23.59
C LEU A 515 47.54 19.11 -23.50
N SER A 516 48.74 19.09 -22.94
CA SER A 516 49.66 20.25 -22.87
C SER A 516 50.95 19.98 -23.66
N ILE A 517 51.78 21.00 -23.81
CA ILE A 517 53.16 20.90 -24.36
C ILE A 517 54.17 21.49 -23.38
N ALA A 518 55.39 20.94 -23.33
CA ALA A 518 56.48 21.37 -22.46
C ALA A 518 57.53 22.20 -23.21
N ALA A 519 57.97 23.29 -22.58
CA ALA A 519 59.07 24.13 -23.05
C ALA A 519 60.44 23.47 -22.85
N THR A 520 61.32 23.59 -23.85
CA THR A 520 62.76 23.34 -23.77
C THR A 520 63.53 24.65 -23.96
N SER A 521 64.86 24.62 -23.96
CA SER A 521 65.71 25.79 -24.25
C SER A 521 65.66 26.26 -25.70
N ASP A 522 65.11 25.46 -26.63
CA ASP A 522 65.21 25.66 -28.08
C ASP A 522 63.88 25.52 -28.87
N ASN A 523 62.83 24.93 -28.30
CA ASN A 523 61.60 24.59 -29.06
C ASN A 523 60.58 25.73 -29.23
N ALA A 524 60.84 26.96 -28.77
CA ALA A 524 59.89 28.09 -28.79
C ALA A 524 59.24 28.34 -30.17
N HIS A 525 60.04 28.38 -31.24
CA HIS A 525 59.54 28.55 -32.62
C HIS A 525 58.76 27.34 -33.18
N GLN A 526 58.90 26.17 -32.56
CA GLN A 526 58.20 24.94 -32.97
C GLN A 526 56.86 24.81 -32.23
N ILE A 527 56.82 25.15 -30.94
CA ILE A 527 55.63 25.11 -30.08
C ILE A 527 54.46 25.91 -30.67
N SER A 528 54.72 27.05 -31.32
CA SER A 528 53.69 27.87 -31.98
C SER A 528 52.88 27.11 -33.03
N HIS A 529 53.46 26.11 -33.70
CA HIS A 529 52.78 25.26 -34.68
C HIS A 529 51.89 24.20 -34.02
N ALA A 530 52.24 23.76 -32.80
CA ALA A 530 51.44 22.84 -31.99
C ALA A 530 50.33 23.56 -31.19
N ALA A 531 50.41 24.88 -31.03
CA ALA A 531 49.54 25.67 -30.14
C ALA A 531 48.03 25.59 -30.45
N GLY A 532 47.65 25.21 -31.68
CA GLY A 532 46.25 24.93 -32.05
C GLY A 532 45.71 23.59 -31.52
N GLU A 533 46.59 22.64 -31.22
CA GLU A 533 46.25 21.24 -30.87
C GLU A 533 46.41 20.90 -29.38
N VAL A 534 46.88 21.83 -28.54
CA VAL A 534 47.05 21.65 -27.08
C VAL A 534 46.42 22.79 -26.29
N GLY A 535 45.96 22.53 -25.07
CA GLY A 535 45.33 23.54 -24.21
C GLY A 535 46.33 24.57 -23.65
N SER A 536 47.54 24.14 -23.31
CA SER A 536 48.50 24.98 -22.58
C SER A 536 49.97 24.64 -22.77
N LEU A 537 50.81 25.65 -22.50
CA LEU A 537 52.25 25.52 -22.33
C LEU A 537 52.60 25.28 -20.85
N PHE A 538 53.47 24.31 -20.59
CA PHE A 538 54.13 24.06 -19.30
C PHE A 538 55.61 24.41 -19.40
N ILE A 539 56.13 25.14 -18.43
CA ILE A 539 57.52 25.61 -18.42
C ILE A 539 58.26 24.96 -17.23
N PRO A 540 59.02 23.87 -17.47
CA PRO A 540 59.69 23.08 -16.43
C PRO A 540 61.02 23.70 -15.98
N PHE A 541 60.97 24.59 -14.99
CA PHE A 541 62.14 25.31 -14.48
C PHE A 541 63.20 24.42 -13.84
N ASN A 542 62.80 23.25 -13.32
CA ASN A 542 63.72 22.25 -12.77
C ASN A 542 64.47 21.47 -13.86
N HIS A 543 64.01 21.47 -15.11
CA HIS A 543 64.59 20.71 -16.23
C HIS A 543 65.12 21.58 -17.39
N LEU A 544 64.97 22.90 -17.33
CA LEU A 544 65.44 23.89 -18.31
C LEU A 544 66.99 24.12 -18.29
N SER A 545 67.77 23.11 -17.92
CA SER A 545 69.14 23.27 -17.39
C SER A 545 70.30 23.03 -18.38
N ASP A 546 70.10 23.29 -19.68
CA ASP A 546 71.15 23.16 -20.71
C ASP A 546 71.60 24.53 -21.28
N ASN A 547 72.57 25.14 -20.57
CA ASN A 547 73.52 26.15 -21.07
C ASN A 547 73.01 27.44 -21.77
N ILE A 548 71.79 27.91 -21.49
CA ILE A 548 71.35 29.28 -21.80
C ILE A 548 70.77 29.92 -20.52
N SER A 549 70.77 31.26 -20.42
CA SER A 549 70.05 31.97 -19.36
C SER A 549 68.58 31.55 -19.34
N LYS A 550 68.12 30.90 -18.26
CA LYS A 550 66.73 30.43 -18.11
C LYS A 550 65.72 31.52 -18.45
N VAL A 551 65.99 32.74 -17.99
CA VAL A 551 65.15 33.94 -18.19
C VAL A 551 64.92 34.22 -19.68
N ALA A 552 65.97 34.17 -20.51
CA ALA A 552 65.88 34.46 -21.93
C ALA A 552 65.16 33.35 -22.73
N ALA A 553 65.33 32.08 -22.32
CA ALA A 553 64.55 30.98 -22.91
C ALA A 553 63.04 31.15 -22.61
N VAL A 554 62.71 31.56 -21.38
CA VAL A 554 61.33 31.78 -20.93
C VAL A 554 60.71 33.00 -21.59
N GLU A 555 61.47 34.09 -21.75
CA GLU A 555 61.09 35.29 -22.50
C GLU A 555 60.70 34.93 -23.96
N ALA A 556 61.52 34.15 -24.66
CA ALA A 556 61.22 33.66 -26.01
C ALA A 556 59.93 32.82 -26.09
N HIS A 557 59.62 32.03 -25.04
CA HIS A 557 58.35 31.30 -24.94
C HIS A 557 57.16 32.22 -24.67
N PHE A 558 57.34 33.30 -23.90
CA PHE A 558 56.29 34.29 -23.61
C PHE A 558 55.93 35.13 -24.85
N GLU A 559 56.87 35.36 -25.76
CA GLU A 559 56.65 35.95 -27.08
C GLU A 559 55.98 34.96 -28.06
N ALA A 560 56.45 33.70 -28.11
CA ALA A 560 55.97 32.71 -29.08
C ALA A 560 54.58 32.10 -28.75
N TRP A 561 54.17 32.09 -27.48
CA TRP A 561 52.92 31.45 -27.04
C TRP A 561 51.70 32.38 -27.18
N PRO A 562 50.56 31.96 -27.79
CA PRO A 562 49.39 32.82 -27.98
C PRO A 562 48.91 33.49 -26.69
N THR A 563 48.63 34.79 -26.74
CA THR A 563 48.39 35.64 -25.55
C THR A 563 47.19 35.22 -24.69
N HIS A 564 46.16 34.64 -25.31
CA HIS A 564 44.99 34.10 -24.61
C HIS A 564 45.32 32.80 -23.87
N LYS A 565 46.07 31.86 -24.49
CA LYS A 565 46.28 30.54 -23.89
C LYS A 565 47.08 30.59 -22.57
N PRO A 566 46.69 29.79 -21.57
CA PRO A 566 47.35 29.78 -20.27
C PRO A 566 48.77 29.20 -20.34
N ILE A 567 49.61 29.66 -19.40
CA ILE A 567 50.97 29.20 -19.15
C ILE A 567 51.02 28.64 -17.73
N ILE A 568 51.62 27.46 -17.57
CA ILE A 568 51.88 26.79 -16.29
C ILE A 568 53.39 26.78 -16.01
N THR A 569 53.82 26.89 -14.76
CA THR A 569 55.22 26.64 -14.36
C THR A 569 55.34 25.93 -13.02
N ASP A 570 56.39 25.13 -12.84
CA ASP A 570 56.81 24.50 -11.57
C ASP A 570 57.93 25.30 -10.85
N ALA A 571 58.15 26.56 -11.25
CA ALA A 571 59.19 27.43 -10.70
C ALA A 571 59.05 27.67 -9.19
N ARG A 572 60.19 27.73 -8.49
CA ARG A 572 60.29 27.86 -7.03
C ARG A 572 61.28 28.96 -6.64
N THR A 573 61.11 29.52 -5.45
CA THR A 573 62.01 30.48 -4.79
C THR A 573 62.46 31.64 -5.71
N THR A 574 63.76 31.71 -6.06
CA THR A 574 64.33 32.79 -6.89
C THR A 574 63.88 32.72 -8.36
N ASP A 575 63.64 31.50 -8.85
CA ASP A 575 63.15 31.29 -10.21
C ASP A 575 61.68 31.73 -10.31
N LEU A 576 60.87 31.45 -9.27
CA LEU A 576 59.48 31.91 -9.18
C LEU A 576 59.38 33.44 -9.21
N ALA A 577 60.18 34.15 -8.42
CA ALA A 577 60.24 35.61 -8.44
C ALA A 577 60.59 36.17 -9.84
N SER A 578 61.52 35.51 -10.54
CA SER A 578 61.94 35.89 -11.90
C SER A 578 60.82 35.71 -12.92
N VAL A 579 60.05 34.62 -12.82
CA VAL A 579 58.91 34.36 -13.72
C VAL A 579 57.74 35.30 -13.47
N LEU A 580 57.43 35.61 -12.20
CA LEU A 580 56.34 36.55 -11.87
C LEU A 580 56.64 37.97 -12.38
N LEU A 581 57.92 38.38 -12.38
CA LEU A 581 58.35 39.62 -13.02
C LEU A 581 58.14 39.59 -14.55
N LEU A 582 58.58 38.53 -15.24
CA LEU A 582 58.32 38.37 -16.68
C LEU A 582 56.81 38.36 -17.01
N ALA A 583 56.00 37.66 -16.22
CA ALA A 583 54.55 37.64 -16.39
C ALA A 583 53.91 39.02 -16.21
N SER A 584 54.41 39.83 -15.27
CA SER A 584 54.00 41.22 -15.12
C SER A 584 54.41 42.08 -16.32
N LEU A 585 55.64 41.94 -16.83
CA LEU A 585 56.15 42.72 -17.97
C LEU A 585 55.38 42.42 -19.26
N HIS A 586 55.14 41.14 -19.58
CA HIS A 586 54.36 40.71 -20.75
C HIS A 586 52.83 40.69 -20.49
N SER A 587 52.36 41.17 -19.33
CA SER A 587 50.93 41.19 -18.92
C SER A 587 50.19 39.84 -19.03
N ARG A 588 50.90 38.72 -18.85
CA ARG A 588 50.38 37.35 -19.02
C ARG A 588 49.61 36.87 -17.79
N ARG A 589 48.62 35.99 -18.01
CA ARG A 589 48.13 35.06 -16.98
C ARG A 589 49.15 33.94 -16.79
N ILE A 590 49.46 33.57 -15.55
CA ILE A 590 50.29 32.40 -15.25
C ILE A 590 49.73 31.58 -14.08
N HIS A 591 49.92 30.27 -14.14
CA HIS A 591 49.61 29.34 -13.06
C HIS A 591 50.89 28.68 -12.50
N VAL A 592 51.07 28.70 -11.18
CA VAL A 592 52.18 28.05 -10.48
C VAL A 592 51.70 26.71 -9.93
N THR A 593 52.23 25.60 -10.46
CA THR A 593 51.74 24.25 -10.13
C THR A 593 52.58 23.59 -9.04
N ALA A 594 51.93 22.73 -8.25
CA ALA A 594 52.55 21.94 -7.18
C ALA A 594 53.40 22.79 -6.20
N VAL A 595 52.80 23.87 -5.68
CA VAL A 595 53.41 24.69 -4.63
C VAL A 595 53.56 23.86 -3.35
N THR A 596 54.77 23.85 -2.77
CA THR A 596 55.10 23.02 -1.59
C THR A 596 55.82 23.76 -0.46
N THR A 597 56.16 25.05 -0.61
CA THR A 597 56.93 25.77 0.42
C THR A 597 56.19 27.00 0.96
N LYS A 598 56.52 27.32 2.22
CA LYS A 598 56.08 28.50 2.98
C LYS A 598 56.46 29.83 2.33
N ASP A 599 57.58 29.88 1.63
CA ASP A 599 58.07 31.10 0.97
C ASP A 599 57.43 31.29 -0.42
N ASP A 600 57.24 30.19 -1.19
CA ASP A 600 56.55 30.24 -2.48
C ASP A 600 55.10 30.74 -2.34
N ILE A 601 54.33 30.18 -1.39
CA ILE A 601 52.92 30.55 -1.21
C ILE A 601 52.76 32.01 -0.74
N LYS A 602 53.69 32.52 0.09
CA LYS A 602 53.73 33.93 0.51
C LYS A 602 54.08 34.87 -0.63
N LEU A 603 55.04 34.48 -1.49
CA LEU A 603 55.39 35.26 -2.67
C LEU A 603 54.21 35.35 -3.65
N ILE A 604 53.42 34.29 -3.79
CA ILE A 604 52.19 34.28 -4.59
C ILE A 604 51.10 35.16 -3.96
N ALA A 605 50.88 35.07 -2.64
CA ALA A 605 49.94 35.94 -1.92
C ALA A 605 50.27 37.43 -2.12
N LEU A 606 51.52 37.84 -1.88
CA LEU A 606 52.00 39.20 -2.11
C LEU A 606 51.84 39.63 -3.58
N SER A 607 52.02 38.71 -4.53
CA SER A 607 51.83 39.00 -5.96
C SER A 607 50.35 39.24 -6.31
N LYS A 608 49.42 38.49 -5.70
CA LYS A 608 47.97 38.73 -5.82
C LYS A 608 47.56 40.06 -5.20
N GLU A 609 48.11 40.44 -4.04
CA GLU A 609 47.90 41.76 -3.43
C GLU A 609 48.36 42.91 -4.35
N LYS A 610 49.41 42.70 -5.16
CA LYS A 610 49.87 43.66 -6.18
C LYS A 610 49.12 43.55 -7.51
N SER A 611 48.02 42.81 -7.57
CA SER A 611 47.17 42.60 -8.75
C SER A 611 47.88 41.97 -9.96
N LEU A 612 48.96 41.19 -9.73
CA LEU A 612 49.52 40.34 -10.78
C LEU A 612 48.55 39.21 -11.11
N LYS A 613 48.46 38.84 -12.39
CA LYS A 613 47.58 37.76 -12.89
C LYS A 613 48.19 36.37 -12.65
N VAL A 614 48.54 36.09 -11.40
CA VAL A 614 49.04 34.79 -10.93
C VAL A 614 47.93 33.99 -10.27
N THR A 615 47.90 32.70 -10.57
CA THR A 615 47.13 31.68 -9.84
C THR A 615 48.05 30.52 -9.45
N CYS A 616 47.63 29.64 -8.55
CA CYS A 616 48.41 28.48 -8.15
C CYS A 616 47.57 27.26 -7.76
N ASP A 617 48.20 26.09 -7.81
CA ASP A 617 47.71 24.86 -7.21
C ASP A 617 48.64 24.31 -6.13
N VAL A 618 48.03 23.57 -5.21
CA VAL A 618 48.72 22.73 -4.23
C VAL A 618 48.21 21.31 -4.39
N SER A 619 49.14 20.34 -4.40
CA SER A 619 48.74 18.94 -4.43
C SER A 619 48.03 18.56 -3.14
N ILE A 620 46.92 17.84 -3.28
CA ILE A 620 46.13 17.28 -2.18
C ILE A 620 47.01 16.46 -1.23
N TYR A 621 48.06 15.82 -1.75
CA TYR A 621 49.01 15.05 -0.96
C TYR A 621 49.94 15.92 -0.12
N SER A 622 50.36 17.10 -0.59
CA SER A 622 51.18 18.04 0.18
C SER A 622 50.45 18.58 1.41
N LEU A 623 49.12 18.73 1.33
CA LEU A 623 48.30 19.16 2.47
C LEU A 623 48.18 18.11 3.58
N HIS A 624 48.41 16.82 3.28
CA HIS A 624 48.11 15.70 4.19
C HIS A 624 49.29 14.75 4.47
N LEU A 625 50.39 14.86 3.71
CA LEU A 625 51.63 14.10 3.87
C LEU A 625 52.83 15.06 3.92
N SER A 626 53.77 14.78 4.82
CA SER A 626 54.96 15.61 5.04
C SER A 626 56.22 14.75 5.16
N GLN A 627 57.39 15.40 5.23
CA GLN A 627 58.66 14.74 5.55
C GLN A 627 58.68 14.06 6.95
N LYS A 628 57.70 14.35 7.82
CA LYS A 628 57.51 13.63 9.11
C LYS A 628 56.89 12.24 8.89
N ASP A 629 55.99 12.11 7.92
CA ASP A 629 55.34 10.85 7.56
C ASP A 629 56.29 9.93 6.78
N TYR A 630 57.10 10.52 5.87
CA TYR A 630 58.07 9.81 5.04
C TYR A 630 59.46 10.48 5.09
N PRO A 631 60.28 10.20 6.12
CA PRO A 631 61.63 10.73 6.24
C PRO A 631 62.50 10.44 5.01
N GLY A 632 63.18 11.47 4.51
CA GLY A 632 64.04 11.40 3.31
C GLY A 632 63.36 11.78 1.99
N CYS A 633 62.02 11.90 1.94
CA CYS A 633 61.30 12.34 0.75
C CYS A 633 61.36 13.87 0.59
N GLN A 634 62.49 14.41 0.11
CA GLN A 634 62.72 15.87 -0.01
C GLN A 634 61.73 16.61 -0.93
N PHE A 635 60.95 15.90 -1.75
CA PHE A 635 59.88 16.45 -2.59
C PHE A 635 58.56 16.70 -1.84
N LEU A 636 58.40 16.17 -0.62
CA LEU A 636 57.28 16.48 0.26
C LEU A 636 57.55 17.76 1.08
N PRO A 637 56.51 18.51 1.48
CA PRO A 637 56.67 19.67 2.37
C PRO A 637 57.23 19.29 3.74
N THR A 638 57.92 20.22 4.41
CA THR A 638 58.17 20.09 5.84
C THR A 638 56.88 20.27 6.64
N ALA A 639 56.90 19.95 7.94
CA ALA A 639 55.75 20.22 8.81
C ALA A 639 55.42 21.72 8.92
N GLU A 640 56.43 22.61 8.82
CA GLU A 640 56.20 24.06 8.81
C GLU A 640 55.61 24.56 7.49
N ASP A 641 56.04 24.00 6.36
CA ASP A 641 55.46 24.31 5.05
C ASP A 641 53.99 23.87 5.00
N GLN A 642 53.69 22.66 5.47
CA GLN A 642 52.33 22.13 5.48
C GLN A 642 51.39 23.00 6.31
N VAL A 643 51.81 23.48 7.49
CA VAL A 643 51.03 24.45 8.27
C VAL A 643 50.81 25.74 7.49
N ALA A 644 51.85 26.29 6.86
CA ALA A 644 51.72 27.51 6.05
C ALA A 644 50.76 27.34 4.86
N LEU A 645 50.73 26.17 4.21
CA LEU A 645 49.77 25.87 3.12
C LEU A 645 48.32 25.85 3.63
N TRP A 646 48.07 25.33 4.84
CA TRP A 646 46.75 25.39 5.48
C TRP A 646 46.36 26.82 5.92
N GLU A 647 47.32 27.61 6.41
CA GLU A 647 47.10 29.04 6.76
C GLU A 647 46.75 29.89 5.53
N HIS A 648 47.18 29.50 4.32
CA HIS A 648 47.00 30.28 3.09
C HIS A 648 45.98 29.65 2.12
N LEU A 649 44.98 28.90 2.62
CA LEU A 649 43.92 28.28 1.81
C LEU A 649 43.17 29.24 0.87
N GLU A 650 43.03 30.51 1.24
CA GLU A 650 42.43 31.56 0.39
C GLU A 650 43.33 31.94 -0.79
N THR A 651 44.66 31.77 -0.67
CA THR A 651 45.62 32.02 -1.75
C THR A 651 45.66 30.89 -2.78
N ILE A 652 45.31 29.66 -2.39
CA ILE A 652 45.34 28.48 -3.27
C ILE A 652 44.09 28.45 -4.15
N ASP A 653 44.21 28.62 -5.47
CA ASP A 653 43.04 28.67 -6.36
C ASP A 653 42.50 27.28 -6.70
N VAL A 654 43.38 26.29 -6.80
CA VAL A 654 43.09 24.95 -7.32
C VAL A 654 43.75 23.86 -6.47
N PHE A 655 43.11 22.70 -6.36
CA PHE A 655 43.73 21.49 -5.83
C PHE A 655 44.17 20.55 -6.97
N SER A 656 45.33 19.93 -6.82
CA SER A 656 45.90 19.03 -7.84
C SER A 656 46.25 17.65 -7.27
N ILE A 657 46.46 16.67 -8.15
CA ILE A 657 47.04 15.37 -7.78
C ILE A 657 48.55 15.39 -8.07
N GLY A 658 48.91 15.59 -9.35
CA GLY A 658 50.29 15.65 -9.81
C GLY A 658 50.99 14.29 -9.78
N SER A 659 52.31 14.31 -9.93
CA SER A 659 53.16 13.10 -9.96
C SER A 659 53.61 12.61 -8.57
N LEU A 660 53.31 13.35 -7.49
CA LEU A 660 53.79 13.07 -6.13
C LEU A 660 53.44 11.65 -5.62
N PRO A 661 52.22 11.09 -5.82
CA PRO A 661 51.92 9.72 -5.39
C PRO A 661 52.78 8.67 -6.10
N TYR A 662 53.02 8.85 -7.41
CA TYR A 662 53.86 7.96 -8.21
C TYR A 662 55.35 8.07 -7.84
N GLN A 663 55.85 9.29 -7.59
CA GLN A 663 57.20 9.52 -7.09
C GLN A 663 57.43 8.86 -5.72
N LEU A 664 56.45 8.96 -4.81
CA LEU A 664 56.50 8.32 -3.50
C LEU A 664 56.46 6.79 -3.58
N ALA A 665 55.62 6.22 -4.44
CA ALA A 665 55.59 4.78 -4.71
C ALA A 665 56.96 4.28 -5.20
N HIS A 666 57.56 5.00 -6.16
CA HIS A 666 58.85 4.63 -6.75
C HIS A 666 60.00 4.76 -5.74
N PHE A 667 60.05 5.84 -4.94
CA PHE A 667 61.06 6.07 -3.90
C PHE A 667 61.01 4.96 -2.83
N LEU A 668 59.81 4.58 -2.39
CA LEU A 668 59.58 3.51 -1.42
C LEU A 668 59.73 2.08 -2.01
N LYS A 669 60.11 1.97 -3.30
CA LYS A 669 60.26 0.71 -4.05
C LYS A 669 59.01 -0.18 -3.97
N LYS A 670 57.83 0.45 -4.07
CA LYS A 670 56.53 -0.22 -4.15
C LYS A 670 56.13 -0.42 -5.60
N ASP A 671 55.22 -1.36 -5.82
CA ASP A 671 54.65 -1.57 -7.15
C ASP A 671 53.74 -0.38 -7.50
N ALA A 672 54.13 0.36 -8.52
CA ALA A 672 53.62 1.69 -8.82
C ALA A 672 52.67 1.64 -10.02
N ASP A 673 51.40 1.34 -9.74
CA ASP A 673 50.34 1.37 -10.75
C ASP A 673 50.19 2.77 -11.37
N VAL A 674 49.64 2.80 -12.59
CA VAL A 674 49.44 4.02 -13.39
C VAL A 674 48.47 5.01 -12.71
N ALA A 675 47.50 4.50 -11.93
CA ALA A 675 46.45 5.29 -11.29
C ALA A 675 46.69 5.60 -9.80
N VAL A 676 47.89 5.36 -9.27
CA VAL A 676 48.22 5.55 -7.84
C VAL A 676 47.85 6.96 -7.37
N GLY A 677 47.01 7.02 -6.33
CA GLY A 677 46.57 8.27 -5.71
C GLY A 677 45.43 9.02 -6.42
N ILE A 678 44.86 8.50 -7.51
CA ILE A 678 43.68 9.11 -8.16
C ILE A 678 42.42 8.84 -7.34
N ALA A 679 42.16 7.58 -6.98
CA ALA A 679 40.98 7.16 -6.20
C ALA A 679 40.91 7.80 -4.80
N ASP A 680 42.07 7.98 -4.17
CA ASP A 680 42.20 8.44 -2.78
C ASP A 680 42.03 9.96 -2.61
N ALA A 681 42.21 10.74 -3.68
CA ALA A 681 42.37 12.20 -3.61
C ALA A 681 41.11 12.92 -3.10
N LEU A 682 39.93 12.55 -3.61
CA LEU A 682 38.67 13.15 -3.16
C LEU A 682 38.24 12.67 -1.76
N PRO A 683 38.28 11.35 -1.42
CA PRO A 683 38.09 10.87 -0.06
C PRO A 683 38.96 11.58 0.99
N LEU A 684 40.21 11.92 0.64
CA LEU A 684 41.12 12.64 1.53
C LEU A 684 40.69 14.10 1.77
N LEU A 685 40.32 14.85 0.72
CA LEU A 685 39.76 16.20 0.86
C LEU A 685 38.45 16.21 1.67
N LEU A 686 37.54 15.28 1.38
CA LEU A 686 36.25 15.19 2.07
C LEU A 686 36.40 14.67 3.52
N THR A 687 37.48 13.96 3.83
CA THR A 687 37.85 13.66 5.23
C THR A 687 38.24 14.95 5.97
N SER A 688 38.95 15.88 5.32
CA SER A 688 39.21 17.22 5.87
C SER A 688 37.95 18.10 5.97
N VAL A 689 36.93 17.91 5.12
CA VAL A 689 35.59 18.51 5.30
C VAL A 689 34.88 17.92 6.53
N ALA A 690 34.92 16.59 6.71
CA ALA A 690 34.40 15.88 7.89
C ALA A 690 35.25 16.10 9.18
N GLU A 691 36.31 16.90 9.10
CA GLU A 691 37.09 17.41 10.23
C GLU A 691 36.94 18.93 10.41
N GLY A 692 36.13 19.60 9.58
CA GLY A 692 35.89 21.04 9.67
C GLY A 692 37.03 21.93 9.17
N LYS A 693 38.03 21.38 8.46
CA LYS A 693 39.17 22.12 7.89
C LYS A 693 38.89 22.74 6.51
N LEU A 694 37.87 22.24 5.83
CA LEU A 694 37.40 22.67 4.51
C LEU A 694 35.87 22.65 4.48
N THR A 695 35.26 23.43 3.59
CA THR A 695 33.84 23.28 3.25
C THR A 695 33.66 22.51 1.94
N VAL A 696 32.44 22.01 1.70
CA VAL A 696 32.05 21.45 0.40
C VAL A 696 32.14 22.52 -0.72
N GLY A 697 31.94 23.79 -0.36
CA GLY A 697 32.12 24.93 -1.27
C GLY A 697 33.57 25.09 -1.74
N ASP A 698 34.55 24.94 -0.84
CA ASP A 698 35.97 25.00 -1.18
C ASP A 698 36.37 23.88 -2.15
N VAL A 699 35.87 22.66 -1.90
CA VAL A 699 36.12 21.50 -2.79
C VAL A 699 35.53 21.76 -4.18
N LYS A 700 34.29 22.25 -4.28
CA LYS A 700 33.67 22.59 -5.57
C LYS A 700 34.43 23.73 -6.28
N ALA A 701 34.77 24.80 -5.57
CA ALA A 701 35.49 25.93 -6.15
C ALA A 701 36.87 25.51 -6.69
N LYS A 702 37.66 24.80 -5.88
CA LYS A 702 39.05 24.45 -6.18
C LYS A 702 39.22 23.20 -7.06
N LEU A 703 38.15 22.42 -7.34
CA LEU A 703 38.16 21.27 -8.26
C LEU A 703 37.17 21.33 -9.43
N HIS A 704 36.31 22.35 -9.55
CA HIS A 704 35.43 22.53 -10.71
C HIS A 704 35.38 23.98 -11.20
N ASP A 705 34.94 24.92 -10.36
CA ASP A 705 34.66 26.29 -10.83
C ASP A 705 35.95 27.03 -11.25
N ASN A 706 36.96 27.07 -10.37
CA ASN A 706 38.24 27.75 -10.64
C ASN A 706 39.05 27.04 -11.75
N PRO A 707 39.20 25.70 -11.79
CA PRO A 707 39.85 25.01 -12.91
C PRO A 707 39.26 25.33 -14.28
N ARG A 708 37.93 25.43 -14.37
CA ARG A 708 37.23 25.73 -15.62
C ARG A 708 37.51 27.16 -16.11
N GLU A 709 37.49 28.15 -15.21
CA GLU A 709 37.79 29.55 -15.55
C GLU A 709 39.28 29.78 -15.87
N ILE A 710 40.19 29.28 -15.01
CA ILE A 710 41.63 29.55 -15.12
C ILE A 710 42.24 28.92 -16.38
N PHE A 711 41.70 27.80 -16.85
CA PHE A 711 42.22 27.06 -18.00
C PHE A 711 41.28 27.01 -19.23
N GLU A 712 40.18 27.78 -19.20
CA GLU A 712 39.24 27.97 -20.32
C GLU A 712 38.68 26.63 -20.86
N LEU A 713 38.26 25.77 -19.92
CA LEU A 713 37.75 24.43 -20.18
C LEU A 713 36.24 24.43 -20.47
N HIS A 714 35.75 23.35 -21.10
CA HIS A 714 34.36 23.26 -21.54
C HIS A 714 33.38 22.90 -20.40
N ASP A 715 32.10 23.19 -20.63
CA ASP A 715 31.01 22.88 -19.72
C ASP A 715 30.67 21.38 -19.74
N GLN A 716 30.80 20.72 -18.58
CA GLN A 716 30.49 19.30 -18.44
C GLN A 716 29.01 19.07 -18.06
N LEU A 717 28.12 19.50 -18.95
CA LEU A 717 26.68 19.26 -18.81
C LEU A 717 26.40 17.74 -18.78
N GLY A 718 25.52 17.32 -17.87
CA GLY A 718 25.23 15.90 -17.63
C GLY A 718 26.34 15.14 -16.88
N ALA A 719 27.29 15.84 -16.24
CA ALA A 719 28.27 15.24 -15.33
C ALA A 719 27.98 15.61 -13.86
N ALA A 720 27.77 14.60 -13.02
CA ALA A 720 27.43 14.77 -11.60
C ALA A 720 27.98 13.63 -10.74
N LEU A 721 28.20 13.91 -9.46
CA LEU A 721 28.92 13.05 -8.51
C LEU A 721 28.17 13.01 -7.17
N GLU A 722 27.80 11.82 -6.71
CA GLU A 722 27.18 11.60 -5.40
C GLU A 722 28.17 10.95 -4.43
N VAL A 723 28.36 11.56 -3.25
CA VAL A 723 29.35 11.13 -2.25
C VAL A 723 28.74 11.12 -0.86
N GLU A 724 28.94 10.03 -0.12
CA GLU A 724 28.66 9.98 1.32
C GLU A 724 29.80 10.64 2.09
N ILE A 725 29.48 11.63 2.93
CA ILE A 725 30.37 12.20 3.95
C ILE A 725 30.04 11.59 5.32
N ASP A 726 31.05 11.48 6.18
CA ASP A 726 31.00 10.94 7.55
C ASP A 726 30.80 9.41 7.60
N ARG A 727 31.21 8.69 6.56
CA ARG A 727 31.31 7.23 6.54
C ARG A 727 32.76 6.79 6.80
N PRO A 728 33.13 6.45 8.06
CA PRO A 728 34.48 5.99 8.36
C PRO A 728 34.74 4.61 7.74
N TYR A 729 35.80 4.50 6.95
CA TYR A 729 36.36 3.23 6.50
C TYR A 729 37.89 3.24 6.62
N THR A 730 38.46 2.09 6.96
CA THR A 730 39.92 1.91 6.91
C THR A 730 40.30 1.43 5.52
N LEU A 731 41.26 2.09 4.87
CA LEU A 731 41.67 1.72 3.54
C LEU A 731 42.59 0.48 3.59
N GLU A 732 42.07 -0.67 3.13
CA GLU A 732 42.78 -1.94 3.19
C GLU A 732 44.00 -2.00 2.26
N ALA A 733 45.00 -2.82 2.61
CA ALA A 733 46.20 -3.02 1.79
C ALA A 733 46.00 -4.00 0.61
N THR A 734 44.75 -4.26 0.22
CA THR A 734 44.31 -5.29 -0.73
C THR A 734 44.12 -4.72 -2.16
N GLY A 735 45.16 -4.13 -2.72
CA GLY A 735 45.10 -3.48 -4.04
C GLY A 735 46.45 -2.92 -4.53
N PRO A 736 46.46 -2.04 -5.56
CA PRO A 736 47.64 -1.26 -5.92
C PRO A 736 48.09 -0.39 -4.73
N TRP A 737 49.39 -0.11 -4.62
CA TRP A 737 49.92 0.56 -3.44
C TRP A 737 49.48 2.03 -3.32
N THR A 738 49.15 2.44 -2.09
CA THR A 738 48.79 3.83 -1.74
C THR A 738 49.45 4.26 -0.42
N PRO A 739 49.84 5.55 -0.28
CA PRO A 739 50.35 6.10 0.99
C PRO A 739 49.29 6.23 2.10
N LEU A 740 48.02 5.95 1.82
CA LEU A 740 46.93 6.01 2.81
C LEU A 740 46.53 4.63 3.37
N ALA A 741 47.16 3.54 2.94
CA ALA A 741 46.85 2.19 3.44
C ALA A 741 46.93 2.12 4.98
N GLY A 742 45.84 1.68 5.63
CA GLY A 742 45.70 1.62 7.08
C GLY A 742 45.31 2.95 7.76
N LYS A 743 45.18 4.08 7.03
CA LYS A 743 44.52 5.28 7.55
C LYS A 743 42.99 5.12 7.45
N VAL A 744 42.28 5.82 8.34
CA VAL A 744 40.80 5.93 8.30
C VAL A 744 40.43 7.16 7.49
N LEU A 745 39.59 6.97 6.47
CA LEU A 745 38.99 8.03 5.66
C LEU A 745 37.49 8.08 5.94
N LYS A 746 36.85 9.24 5.73
CA LYS A 746 35.45 9.50 6.13
C LYS A 746 34.48 9.72 4.97
N ALA A 747 34.87 9.45 3.72
CA ALA A 747 34.01 9.72 2.57
C ALA A 747 34.16 8.70 1.43
N THR A 748 33.05 8.28 0.84
CA THR A 748 32.99 7.23 -0.20
C THR A 748 32.09 7.64 -1.36
N ILE A 749 32.57 7.40 -2.59
CA ILE A 749 31.86 7.74 -3.84
C ILE A 749 30.76 6.70 -4.09
N GLN A 750 29.52 7.16 -4.09
CA GLN A 750 28.30 6.34 -4.27
C GLN A 750 27.92 6.21 -5.73
N ARG A 751 27.92 7.33 -6.49
CA ARG A 751 27.53 7.36 -7.90
C ARG A 751 28.33 8.39 -8.69
N VAL A 752 28.70 8.05 -9.91
CA VAL A 752 29.18 9.02 -10.91
C VAL A 752 28.31 8.92 -12.16
N THR A 753 27.77 10.06 -12.57
CA THR A 753 27.01 10.27 -13.81
C THR A 753 27.87 11.07 -14.77
N PHE A 754 27.93 10.66 -16.03
CA PHE A 754 28.66 11.36 -17.10
C PHE A 754 27.89 11.21 -18.41
N GLN A 755 27.67 12.33 -19.11
CA GLN A 755 26.80 12.40 -20.30
C GLN A 755 25.39 11.80 -20.02
N ASP A 756 24.80 12.21 -18.89
CA ASP A 756 23.48 11.79 -18.39
C ASP A 756 23.32 10.27 -18.16
N GLN A 757 24.42 9.53 -18.02
CA GLN A 757 24.40 8.09 -17.72
C GLN A 757 25.31 7.73 -16.56
N VAL A 758 24.87 6.78 -15.73
CA VAL A 758 25.64 6.29 -14.58
C VAL A 758 26.80 5.42 -15.07
N VAL A 759 28.02 5.85 -14.78
CA VAL A 759 29.27 5.19 -15.18
C VAL A 759 30.00 4.53 -14.00
N CYS A 760 29.68 4.90 -12.76
CA CYS A 760 30.22 4.31 -11.54
C CYS A 760 29.13 4.19 -10.46
N LEU A 761 29.14 3.09 -9.71
CA LEU A 761 28.30 2.81 -8.53
C LEU A 761 29.17 2.15 -7.44
N ASP A 762 29.09 2.64 -6.20
CA ASP A 762 29.88 2.15 -5.05
C ASP A 762 31.38 1.98 -5.38
N GLY A 763 31.99 3.01 -5.96
CA GLY A 763 33.38 3.02 -6.43
C GLY A 763 33.71 2.07 -7.60
N SER A 764 32.73 1.28 -8.06
CA SER A 764 32.88 0.27 -9.12
C SER A 764 32.36 0.79 -10.47
N ILE A 765 33.18 0.66 -11.51
CA ILE A 765 32.83 1.13 -12.86
C ILE A 765 31.79 0.19 -13.48
N VAL A 766 30.68 0.77 -13.96
CA VAL A 766 29.63 0.05 -14.69
C VAL A 766 30.18 -0.38 -16.07
N PRO A 767 29.86 -1.58 -16.62
CA PRO A 767 30.38 -2.04 -17.91
C PRO A 767 29.93 -1.19 -19.14
N THR A 768 30.51 -0.01 -19.31
CA THR A 768 30.24 0.96 -20.38
C THR A 768 31.44 1.13 -21.30
N GLN A 769 31.19 1.40 -22.59
CA GLN A 769 32.25 1.76 -23.54
C GLN A 769 32.86 3.14 -23.20
N PRO A 770 34.15 3.40 -23.54
CA PRO A 770 34.76 4.72 -23.39
C PRO A 770 34.02 5.81 -24.19
N ARG A 771 33.83 7.00 -23.60
CA ARG A 771 33.10 8.14 -24.21
C ARG A 771 33.73 9.52 -24.02
N GLY A 772 34.87 9.59 -23.33
CA GLY A 772 35.61 10.83 -23.10
C GLY A 772 36.24 11.36 -24.40
N SER A 773 36.20 12.67 -24.60
CA SER A 773 36.70 13.32 -25.81
C SER A 773 38.05 14.02 -25.61
N ASP A 774 38.81 14.15 -26.70
CA ASP A 774 39.99 15.00 -26.75
C ASP A 774 39.55 16.47 -26.92
N MET A 775 39.68 17.25 -25.85
CA MET A 775 39.27 18.65 -25.77
C MET A 775 40.49 19.59 -25.81
N SER A 776 41.62 19.13 -26.33
CA SER A 776 42.87 19.90 -26.43
C SER A 776 42.80 21.08 -27.42
N ALA A 777 41.91 21.00 -28.41
CA ALA A 777 41.64 22.04 -29.41
C ALA A 777 40.43 22.95 -29.07
N HIS A 778 39.83 22.82 -27.88
CA HIS A 778 38.72 23.67 -27.46
C HIS A 778 39.16 25.15 -27.42
N GLY A 779 38.25 26.08 -27.78
CA GLY A 779 38.53 27.51 -27.83
C GLY A 779 39.42 28.00 -29.00
N ALA A 780 39.89 27.13 -29.90
CA ALA A 780 40.73 27.54 -31.02
C ALA A 780 39.95 28.34 -32.10
N ILE A 781 40.46 29.53 -32.47
CA ILE A 781 39.90 30.35 -33.57
C ILE A 781 40.27 29.72 -34.93
N PRO A 782 39.31 29.46 -35.84
CA PRO A 782 39.60 28.82 -37.12
C PRO A 782 40.34 29.76 -38.09
N PRO A 783 41.49 29.34 -38.67
CA PRO A 783 42.32 30.20 -39.52
C PRO A 783 41.83 30.23 -40.99
N ASN A 784 40.66 30.84 -41.25
CA ASN A 784 40.38 31.49 -42.55
C ASN A 784 39.06 32.30 -42.57
N ALA A 785 39.19 33.62 -42.53
CA ALA A 785 38.19 34.56 -43.04
C ALA A 785 38.94 35.78 -43.59
N ALA A 786 39.19 35.79 -44.91
CA ALA A 786 40.16 36.71 -45.50
C ALA A 786 39.67 38.18 -45.47
N ILE A 787 40.56 39.09 -45.05
CA ILE A 787 40.37 40.53 -45.24
C ILE A 787 40.35 40.81 -46.74
N SER A 788 39.26 41.41 -47.23
CA SER A 788 39.16 41.91 -48.59
C SER A 788 38.90 43.42 -48.56
N SER A 789 39.73 44.14 -49.32
CA SER A 789 39.67 45.60 -49.49
C SER A 789 39.41 45.91 -50.99
N PRO A 790 38.85 47.09 -51.33
CA PRO A 790 37.79 47.14 -52.35
C PRO A 790 38.20 47.70 -53.72
N ALA A 791 37.55 47.25 -54.81
CA ALA A 791 37.10 48.10 -55.94
C ALA A 791 36.34 47.35 -57.07
N VAL A 792 35.17 47.90 -57.46
CA VAL A 792 34.62 48.10 -58.84
C VAL A 792 34.56 46.94 -59.88
N LYS A 793 33.30 46.50 -60.14
CA LYS A 793 32.63 46.12 -61.42
C LYS A 793 33.44 46.00 -62.73
N PRO A 794 33.17 44.97 -63.56
CA PRO A 794 32.09 45.01 -64.61
C PRO A 794 31.22 43.72 -64.63
N VAL A 795 29.98 43.53 -65.13
CA VAL A 795 28.94 44.15 -66.01
C VAL A 795 28.33 43.00 -66.85
N HIS A 796 26.99 43.01 -67.03
CA HIS A 796 26.13 42.22 -67.96
C HIS A 796 26.04 40.66 -67.92
N HIS A 797 24.90 40.20 -67.37
CA HIS A 797 23.88 39.29 -67.95
C HIS A 797 23.90 39.09 -69.49
N PRO A 798 23.38 37.97 -70.08
CA PRO A 798 21.95 37.61 -69.89
C PRO A 798 21.45 36.15 -70.08
N MET A 799 20.13 36.01 -69.80
CA MET A 799 19.13 35.04 -70.30
C MET A 799 18.95 33.66 -69.64
N SER A 800 17.73 33.48 -69.09
CA SER A 800 17.03 32.23 -68.75
C SER A 800 16.47 31.52 -70.00
N PRO A 801 15.74 30.38 -69.91
CA PRO A 801 14.28 30.45 -69.68
C PRO A 801 13.56 29.24 -69.00
N ILE A 802 12.30 29.47 -68.56
CA ILE A 802 11.14 28.51 -68.50
C ILE A 802 11.24 27.35 -67.45
N LEU A 803 10.23 26.93 -66.66
CA LEU A 803 8.85 27.34 -66.27
C LEU A 803 8.65 26.93 -64.76
N ASP A 804 7.50 26.90 -64.06
CA ASP A 804 6.06 27.01 -64.36
C ASP A 804 5.28 27.79 -63.24
N ASP A 805 4.06 27.37 -62.85
CA ASP A 805 3.10 28.10 -62.00
C ASP A 805 2.32 27.17 -61.01
N ARG A 806 1.50 27.78 -60.13
CA ARG A 806 0.33 27.26 -59.36
C ARG A 806 0.60 26.69 -57.95
N ARG A 807 0.17 27.37 -56.85
CA ARG A 807 -1.21 27.58 -56.27
C ARG A 807 -1.69 26.36 -55.47
N GLN A 808 -2.41 26.42 -54.33
CA GLN A 808 -3.17 27.46 -53.58
C GLN A 808 -3.07 27.13 -52.05
N LEU A 809 -2.93 28.03 -51.05
CA LEU A 809 -3.75 29.16 -50.52
C LEU A 809 -4.87 28.80 -49.50
N ARG A 810 -4.72 29.23 -48.22
CA ARG A 810 -5.70 29.77 -47.22
C ARG A 810 -5.09 29.72 -45.79
N SER A 811 -4.80 30.81 -45.04
CA SER A 811 -5.62 31.91 -44.43
C SER A 811 -6.35 31.50 -43.13
N ALA A 812 -6.38 32.23 -42.00
CA ALA A 812 -5.86 33.57 -41.59
C ALA A 812 -5.67 33.62 -40.02
N HIS A 813 -4.76 34.42 -39.43
CA HIS A 813 -4.96 35.75 -38.74
C HIS A 813 -6.21 35.86 -37.80
N GLY A 814 -6.17 36.45 -36.58
CA GLY A 814 -5.10 37.18 -35.85
C GLY A 814 -5.49 37.67 -34.41
N ARG A 815 -4.64 38.49 -33.77
CA ARG A 815 -4.77 39.16 -32.42
C ARG A 815 -5.62 40.48 -32.50
N PRO A 816 -6.14 41.16 -31.42
CA PRO A 816 -5.36 41.71 -30.27
C PRO A 816 -6.04 42.09 -28.89
N LYS A 817 -5.16 42.57 -27.97
CA LYS A 817 -5.24 43.40 -26.71
C LYS A 817 -6.57 43.96 -26.08
N ALA A 818 -6.71 43.69 -24.77
CA ALA A 818 -6.83 44.54 -23.54
C ALA A 818 -7.44 45.99 -23.48
N THR A 819 -8.16 46.29 -22.37
CA THR A 819 -8.38 47.64 -21.73
C THR A 819 -8.89 47.53 -20.25
N GLU A 820 -8.99 48.66 -19.52
CA GLU A 820 -9.24 48.80 -18.05
C GLU A 820 -10.62 49.45 -17.68
N SER A 821 -11.02 49.48 -16.39
CA SER A 821 -11.64 50.62 -15.63
C SER A 821 -12.39 50.21 -14.32
N MET A 822 -12.92 51.16 -13.51
CA MET A 822 -13.41 50.95 -12.11
C MET A 822 -14.74 51.63 -11.70
N GLY A 823 -15.46 51.01 -10.74
CA GLY A 823 -16.35 51.65 -9.73
C GLY A 823 -17.78 52.10 -10.16
N PRO A 824 -18.63 52.67 -9.26
CA PRO A 824 -18.47 52.88 -7.80
C PRO A 824 -19.74 52.64 -6.88
N LEU A 825 -19.51 52.52 -5.54
CA LEU A 825 -20.29 52.99 -4.33
C LEU A 825 -21.85 52.80 -4.20
N VAL A 826 -22.47 52.24 -3.13
CA VAL A 826 -22.51 52.47 -1.63
C VAL A 826 -23.56 53.53 -1.18
N PRO A 827 -24.50 53.23 -0.21
CA PRO A 827 -24.37 53.73 1.19
C PRO A 827 -25.10 52.99 2.39
N LEU A 828 -24.32 52.71 3.46
CA LEU A 828 -24.51 53.03 4.91
C LEU A 828 -25.76 52.67 5.78
N ALA A 829 -25.51 51.95 6.92
CA ALA A 829 -25.88 52.28 8.34
C ALA A 829 -25.88 51.02 9.28
N ARG A 830 -25.76 51.04 10.64
CA ARG A 830 -24.87 51.77 11.58
C ARG A 830 -25.00 51.19 13.04
N THR A 831 -23.89 50.80 13.70
CA THR A 831 -23.60 50.77 15.18
C THR A 831 -24.39 49.89 16.21
N HIS A 832 -23.66 49.48 17.27
CA HIS A 832 -24.05 48.71 18.49
C HIS A 832 -24.31 47.19 18.29
N GLY A 833 -24.11 46.28 19.26
CA GLY A 833 -23.66 46.40 20.67
C GLY A 833 -23.11 45.07 21.24
N VAL A 834 -22.88 44.99 22.56
CA VAL A 834 -22.24 43.85 23.29
C VAL A 834 -23.27 42.80 23.75
N ASP A 835 -22.84 41.53 23.87
CA ASP A 835 -23.42 40.34 24.54
C ASP A 835 -24.95 40.10 24.49
N ASP A 836 -25.35 38.90 24.00
CA ASP A 836 -26.14 37.96 24.83
C ASP A 836 -26.06 36.50 24.30
N LEU A 837 -26.52 35.53 25.08
CA LEU A 837 -26.50 34.09 24.77
C LEU A 837 -27.56 33.68 23.72
N ALA A 838 -27.17 32.81 22.79
CA ALA A 838 -28.08 32.13 21.86
C ALA A 838 -27.84 30.61 21.84
N LEU A 839 -28.94 29.84 21.77
CA LEU A 839 -28.97 28.38 21.85
C LEU A 839 -28.36 27.70 20.60
N PRO A 840 -27.81 26.48 20.73
CA PRO A 840 -27.31 25.73 19.58
C PRO A 840 -28.42 25.42 18.57
N LEU A 841 -28.09 25.53 17.28
CA LEU A 841 -29.00 25.25 16.18
C LEU A 841 -29.54 23.82 16.26
N SER A 842 -30.87 23.70 16.27
CA SER A 842 -31.55 22.40 16.22
C SER A 842 -31.17 21.67 14.92
N MET A 843 -30.45 20.55 15.05
CA MET A 843 -30.21 19.65 13.92
C MET A 843 -31.56 19.13 13.40
N GLN A 844 -31.83 19.32 12.11
CA GLN A 844 -32.92 18.60 11.47
C GLN A 844 -32.57 17.10 11.47
N PRO A 845 -33.47 16.21 11.92
CA PRO A 845 -33.17 14.78 11.94
C PRO A 845 -33.06 14.25 10.51
N THR A 846 -31.89 13.73 10.16
CA THR A 846 -31.68 13.01 8.90
C THR A 846 -32.53 11.74 8.91
N ILE A 847 -33.60 11.76 8.12
CA ILE A 847 -34.50 10.61 7.91
C ILE A 847 -33.67 9.42 7.42
N SER A 848 -33.90 8.23 7.98
CA SER A 848 -33.13 7.05 7.53
C SER A 848 -33.60 6.58 6.14
N PRO A 849 -32.72 5.99 5.30
CA PRO A 849 -33.14 5.50 3.98
C PRO A 849 -34.29 4.50 4.02
N LEU A 850 -34.41 3.74 5.12
CA LEU A 850 -35.52 2.82 5.36
C LEU A 850 -36.83 3.57 5.67
N GLN A 851 -36.79 4.66 6.43
CA GLN A 851 -37.96 5.54 6.63
C GLN A 851 -38.37 6.24 5.33
N GLU A 852 -37.40 6.66 4.51
CA GLU A 852 -37.66 7.23 3.18
C GLU A 852 -38.38 6.21 2.28
N MET A 853 -37.89 4.97 2.19
CA MET A 853 -38.55 3.88 1.45
C MET A 853 -39.97 3.56 1.95
N LEU A 854 -40.22 3.64 3.26
CA LEU A 854 -41.56 3.45 3.84
C LEU A 854 -42.49 4.67 3.65
N SER A 855 -41.93 5.85 3.36
CA SER A 855 -42.73 7.05 3.04
C SER A 855 -43.39 6.96 1.66
N VAL A 856 -42.77 6.23 0.73
CA VAL A 856 -43.24 6.07 -0.66
C VAL A 856 -44.64 5.40 -0.70
N PRO A 857 -45.59 5.92 -1.50
CA PRO A 857 -46.88 5.26 -1.71
C PRO A 857 -46.72 3.85 -2.28
N SER A 858 -47.35 2.86 -1.64
CA SER A 858 -47.29 1.45 -2.04
C SER A 858 -48.66 0.77 -1.96
N SER A 859 -48.83 -0.33 -2.71
CA SER A 859 -50.04 -1.17 -2.71
C SER A 859 -50.35 -1.84 -1.37
N PHE A 860 -49.39 -1.86 -0.44
CA PHE A 860 -49.51 -2.43 0.90
C PHE A 860 -50.03 -1.41 1.93
N LYS A 861 -49.81 -0.10 1.71
CA LYS A 861 -49.99 0.94 2.73
C LYS A 861 -51.44 1.06 3.17
N LYS A 862 -51.72 0.69 4.43
CA LYS A 862 -53.07 0.58 5.01
C LYS A 862 -54.05 -0.33 4.25
N ALA A 863 -53.55 -1.30 3.49
CA ALA A 863 -54.36 -2.22 2.69
C ALA A 863 -54.48 -3.63 3.32
N HIS A 864 -55.57 -4.35 3.06
CA HIS A 864 -55.70 -5.76 3.46
C HIS A 864 -54.86 -6.67 2.54
N ILE A 865 -54.12 -7.60 3.14
CA ILE A 865 -53.26 -8.58 2.47
C ILE A 865 -54.00 -9.93 2.43
N LEU A 866 -54.98 -10.04 1.53
CA LEU A 866 -55.95 -11.15 1.52
C LEU A 866 -55.58 -12.27 0.54
N SER A 867 -55.01 -11.94 -0.61
CA SER A 867 -54.70 -12.88 -1.70
C SER A 867 -53.39 -12.55 -2.38
N VAL A 868 -52.71 -13.57 -2.93
CA VAL A 868 -51.52 -13.37 -3.78
C VAL A 868 -51.83 -12.56 -5.04
N LYS A 869 -53.10 -12.57 -5.48
CA LYS A 869 -53.60 -11.95 -6.72
C LYS A 869 -53.69 -10.42 -6.67
N GLN A 870 -53.33 -9.82 -5.54
CA GLN A 870 -53.31 -8.36 -5.36
C GLN A 870 -51.97 -7.71 -5.74
N TYR A 871 -50.92 -8.50 -6.00
CA TYR A 871 -49.53 -8.00 -6.08
C TYR A 871 -48.86 -8.31 -7.41
N THR A 872 -48.12 -7.36 -7.93
CA THR A 872 -47.33 -7.46 -9.16
C THR A 872 -45.87 -7.78 -8.87
N ARG A 873 -45.08 -8.09 -9.91
CA ARG A 873 -43.61 -8.23 -9.83
C ARG A 873 -42.93 -6.99 -9.20
N SER A 874 -43.52 -5.80 -9.36
CA SER A 874 -43.06 -4.54 -8.76
C SER A 874 -43.25 -4.52 -7.24
N ASP A 875 -44.43 -4.94 -6.77
CA ASP A 875 -44.78 -4.98 -5.35
C ASP A 875 -43.93 -6.01 -4.60
N LEU A 876 -43.70 -7.18 -5.21
CA LEU A 876 -42.79 -8.20 -4.71
C LEU A 876 -41.35 -7.68 -4.62
N ARG A 877 -40.87 -6.92 -5.62
CA ARG A 877 -39.54 -6.29 -5.59
C ARG A 877 -39.40 -5.32 -4.41
N LEU A 878 -40.39 -4.46 -4.16
CA LEU A 878 -40.41 -3.53 -3.03
C LEU A 878 -40.39 -4.29 -1.68
N LEU A 879 -41.28 -5.28 -1.52
CA LEU A 879 -41.37 -6.10 -0.32
C LEU A 879 -40.05 -6.82 -0.02
N PHE A 880 -39.40 -7.40 -1.04
CA PHE A 880 -38.13 -8.11 -0.87
C PHE A 880 -36.93 -7.18 -0.67
N HIS A 881 -36.96 -5.95 -1.19
CA HIS A 881 -35.92 -4.96 -0.90
C HIS A 881 -35.98 -4.53 0.58
N ILE A 882 -37.16 -4.15 1.07
CA ILE A 882 -37.36 -3.76 2.48
C ILE A 882 -37.10 -4.94 3.42
N ALA A 883 -37.42 -6.19 3.02
CA ALA A 883 -37.06 -7.38 3.79
C ALA A 883 -35.54 -7.58 3.92
N GLN A 884 -34.76 -7.24 2.90
CA GLN A 884 -33.30 -7.29 2.97
C GLN A 884 -32.73 -6.17 3.85
N GLU A 885 -33.25 -4.95 3.73
CA GLU A 885 -32.83 -3.82 4.59
C GLU A 885 -33.15 -4.07 6.06
N MET A 886 -34.33 -4.61 6.37
CA MET A 886 -34.66 -5.01 7.74
C MET A 886 -33.81 -6.16 8.25
N ARG A 887 -33.42 -7.10 7.37
CA ARG A 887 -32.45 -8.15 7.74
C ARG A 887 -31.09 -7.56 8.11
N LEU A 888 -30.65 -6.50 7.43
CA LEU A 888 -29.40 -5.80 7.77
C LEU A 888 -29.55 -4.97 9.05
N GLY A 889 -30.61 -4.16 9.17
CA GLY A 889 -30.90 -3.34 10.36
C GLY A 889 -31.04 -4.18 11.64
N VAL A 890 -31.79 -5.29 11.60
CA VAL A 890 -31.94 -6.22 12.73
C VAL A 890 -30.63 -6.92 13.11
N GLN A 891 -29.65 -7.01 12.20
CA GLN A 891 -28.31 -7.50 12.53
C GLN A 891 -27.41 -6.42 13.15
N ARG A 892 -27.73 -5.12 12.97
CA ARG A 892 -27.00 -3.98 13.56
C ARG A 892 -27.57 -3.58 14.93
N GLU A 893 -28.89 -3.46 15.03
CA GLU A 893 -29.61 -2.83 16.14
C GLU A 893 -30.48 -3.81 16.95
N GLY A 894 -30.75 -5.01 16.41
CA GLY A 894 -31.60 -6.04 17.04
C GLY A 894 -33.10 -5.75 16.97
N VAL A 895 -33.51 -4.53 17.30
CA VAL A 895 -34.88 -3.99 17.19
C VAL A 895 -34.82 -2.66 16.43
N LEU A 896 -35.73 -2.48 15.46
CA LEU A 896 -35.85 -1.27 14.66
C LEU A 896 -37.13 -0.54 15.08
N ASP A 897 -37.04 0.67 15.63
CA ASP A 897 -38.16 1.38 16.31
C ASP A 897 -39.28 1.93 15.36
N ILE A 898 -39.45 1.32 14.19
CA ILE A 898 -40.27 1.76 13.04
C ILE A 898 -41.77 1.79 13.36
N LEU A 899 -42.27 0.78 14.07
CA LEU A 899 -43.67 0.64 14.49
C LEU A 899 -43.84 0.88 16.00
N ARG A 900 -42.96 1.67 16.60
CA ARG A 900 -43.02 2.02 18.02
C ARG A 900 -44.37 2.64 18.38
N GLY A 901 -45.09 1.96 19.28
CA GLY A 901 -46.43 2.34 19.73
C GLY A 901 -47.59 1.73 18.94
N ARG A 902 -47.34 1.01 17.84
CA ARG A 902 -48.36 0.25 17.10
C ARG A 902 -48.69 -1.08 17.78
N LEU A 903 -49.91 -1.57 17.56
CA LEU A 903 -50.43 -2.80 18.14
C LEU A 903 -50.98 -3.76 17.07
N LEU A 904 -50.47 -4.99 17.05
CA LEU A 904 -50.88 -6.06 16.12
C LEU A 904 -51.72 -7.13 16.84
N CYS A 905 -52.98 -7.28 16.46
CA CYS A 905 -53.80 -8.40 16.94
C CYS A 905 -53.51 -9.66 16.10
N THR A 906 -53.39 -10.81 16.74
CA THR A 906 -53.18 -12.10 16.07
C THR A 906 -54.30 -13.08 16.44
N LEU A 907 -55.02 -13.55 15.42
CA LEU A 907 -56.24 -14.34 15.56
C LEU A 907 -56.13 -15.63 14.73
N PHE A 908 -55.85 -16.75 15.42
CA PHE A 908 -55.52 -18.04 14.83
C PHE A 908 -56.56 -19.09 15.25
N TYR A 909 -57.49 -19.40 14.34
CA TYR A 909 -58.45 -20.50 14.52
C TYR A 909 -57.82 -21.85 14.18
N GLU A 910 -56.86 -21.88 13.26
CA GLU A 910 -55.94 -23.01 13.07
C GLU A 910 -54.62 -22.77 13.84
N PRO A 911 -54.18 -23.68 14.72
CA PRO A 911 -52.87 -23.58 15.38
C PRO A 911 -51.69 -23.60 14.38
N SER A 912 -50.70 -22.72 14.58
CA SER A 912 -49.46 -22.75 13.78
C SER A 912 -48.29 -21.98 14.42
N THR A 913 -47.40 -22.69 15.11
CA THR A 913 -46.22 -22.12 15.77
C THR A 913 -45.31 -21.34 14.81
N ARG A 914 -45.02 -21.89 13.61
CA ARG A 914 -44.18 -21.22 12.59
C ARG A 914 -44.77 -19.87 12.16
N THR A 915 -46.08 -19.77 12.05
CA THR A 915 -46.74 -18.55 11.54
C THR A 915 -46.94 -17.53 12.66
N SER A 916 -47.53 -17.92 13.79
CA SER A 916 -47.83 -16.99 14.89
C SER A 916 -46.56 -16.39 15.51
N ALA A 917 -45.60 -17.22 15.94
CA ALA A 917 -44.37 -16.75 16.59
C ALA A 917 -43.53 -15.85 15.67
N SER A 918 -43.60 -16.05 14.34
CA SER A 918 -42.89 -15.19 13.38
C SER A 918 -43.52 -13.82 13.20
N PHE A 919 -44.85 -13.67 13.33
CA PHE A 919 -45.51 -12.36 13.30
C PHE A 919 -45.31 -11.62 14.63
N ASP A 920 -45.32 -12.36 15.74
CA ASP A 920 -45.01 -11.82 17.07
C ASP A 920 -43.57 -11.28 17.14
N ALA A 921 -42.58 -12.12 16.82
CA ALA A 921 -41.18 -11.72 16.75
C ALA A 921 -40.91 -10.62 15.69
N ALA A 922 -41.67 -10.58 14.60
CA ALA A 922 -41.57 -9.50 13.62
C ALA A 922 -42.06 -8.15 14.19
N MET A 923 -43.22 -8.13 14.85
CA MET A 923 -43.77 -6.90 15.43
C MET A 923 -42.90 -6.38 16.59
N GLN A 924 -42.43 -7.27 17.47
CA GLN A 924 -41.52 -6.90 18.56
C GLN A 924 -40.19 -6.34 18.03
N ARG A 925 -39.64 -6.89 16.94
CA ARG A 925 -38.43 -6.36 16.27
C ARG A 925 -38.68 -5.09 15.46
N LEU A 926 -39.92 -4.64 15.35
CA LEU A 926 -40.28 -3.32 14.82
C LEU A 926 -40.61 -2.30 15.94
N GLY A 927 -40.28 -2.59 17.21
CA GLY A 927 -40.63 -1.74 18.37
C GLY A 927 -42.14 -1.72 18.70
N GLY A 928 -42.94 -2.49 17.96
CA GLY A 928 -44.37 -2.63 18.15
C GLY A 928 -44.73 -3.66 19.22
N ARG A 929 -46.03 -3.78 19.52
CA ARG A 929 -46.57 -4.77 20.45
C ARG A 929 -47.60 -5.68 19.80
N THR A 930 -47.82 -6.85 20.37
CA THR A 930 -48.80 -7.83 19.92
C THR A 930 -49.88 -8.08 20.97
N ILE A 931 -51.04 -8.55 20.51
CA ILE A 931 -52.03 -9.25 21.34
C ILE A 931 -52.36 -10.58 20.67
N ALA A 932 -52.18 -11.68 21.40
CA ALA A 932 -52.57 -13.02 20.97
C ALA A 932 -54.00 -13.32 21.42
N ILE A 933 -54.89 -13.57 20.46
CA ILE A 933 -56.30 -13.90 20.71
C ILE A 933 -56.49 -15.41 20.59
N THR A 934 -56.33 -16.10 21.73
CA THR A 934 -56.53 -17.55 21.82
C THR A 934 -58.03 -17.87 21.72
N THR A 935 -58.43 -18.65 20.71
CA THR A 935 -59.83 -19.01 20.48
C THR A 935 -60.46 -19.80 21.63
N SER A 936 -59.66 -20.58 22.37
CA SER A 936 -60.11 -21.36 23.54
C SER A 936 -60.41 -20.55 24.80
N THR A 937 -60.18 -19.23 24.79
CA THR A 937 -60.48 -18.32 25.91
C THR A 937 -61.26 -17.08 25.46
N SER A 938 -61.83 -17.08 24.25
CA SER A 938 -62.53 -15.94 23.66
C SER A 938 -64.02 -16.18 23.47
N SER A 939 -64.77 -15.11 23.19
CA SER A 939 -66.21 -15.16 22.88
C SER A 939 -66.56 -16.06 21.68
N VAL A 940 -65.59 -16.47 20.86
CA VAL A 940 -65.76 -17.47 19.80
C VAL A 940 -66.34 -18.78 20.36
N GLN A 941 -65.95 -19.20 21.57
CA GLN A 941 -66.57 -20.38 22.23
C GLN A 941 -68.05 -20.20 22.56
N LYS A 942 -68.53 -18.96 22.64
CA LYS A 942 -69.94 -18.61 22.88
C LYS A 942 -70.72 -18.40 21.57
N GLY A 943 -70.10 -18.66 20.42
CA GLY A 943 -70.70 -18.46 19.10
C GLY A 943 -70.59 -17.04 18.54
N GLU A 944 -69.64 -16.23 19.04
CA GLU A 944 -69.36 -14.91 18.44
C GLU A 944 -68.94 -15.05 16.97
N THR A 945 -69.51 -14.21 16.10
CA THR A 945 -69.28 -14.32 14.66
C THR A 945 -67.99 -13.60 14.25
N LEU A 946 -67.29 -14.11 13.23
CA LEU A 946 -66.00 -13.56 12.78
C LEU A 946 -66.08 -12.06 12.42
N GLN A 947 -67.21 -11.56 11.89
CA GLN A 947 -67.38 -10.13 11.60
C GLN A 947 -67.38 -9.27 12.88
N ASP A 948 -67.87 -9.80 14.00
CA ASP A 948 -68.01 -9.09 15.27
C ASP A 948 -66.73 -9.20 16.10
N THR A 949 -66.05 -10.36 16.05
CA THR A 949 -64.67 -10.50 16.55
C THR A 949 -63.73 -9.52 15.82
N LEU A 950 -63.80 -9.43 14.48
CA LEU A 950 -62.95 -8.51 13.70
C LEU A 950 -63.23 -7.03 14.02
N ARG A 951 -64.50 -6.62 14.11
CA ARG A 951 -64.87 -5.27 14.59
C ARG A 951 -64.29 -4.98 15.97
N THR A 952 -64.42 -5.93 16.89
CA THR A 952 -63.94 -5.80 18.28
C THR A 952 -62.42 -5.64 18.33
N LEU A 953 -61.66 -6.43 17.59
CA LEU A 953 -60.20 -6.29 17.53
C LEU A 953 -59.75 -4.98 16.85
N ALA A 954 -60.50 -4.52 15.85
CA ALA A 954 -60.25 -3.25 15.17
C ALA A 954 -60.51 -2.00 16.03
N CYS A 955 -61.17 -2.14 17.18
CA CYS A 955 -61.26 -1.09 18.20
C CYS A 955 -60.00 -0.96 19.07
N TYR A 956 -59.06 -1.92 18.99
CA TYR A 956 -57.89 -2.00 19.86
C TYR A 956 -56.55 -2.02 19.11
N GLY A 957 -56.46 -2.75 17.99
CA GLY A 957 -55.22 -2.93 17.21
C GLY A 957 -55.20 -2.19 15.87
N ASP A 958 -54.02 -1.73 15.45
CA ASP A 958 -53.79 -1.08 14.15
C ASP A 958 -53.92 -2.05 12.96
N ALA A 959 -53.76 -3.35 13.18
CA ALA A 959 -53.93 -4.40 12.17
C ALA A 959 -54.23 -5.77 12.80
N VAL A 960 -54.78 -6.70 12.00
CA VAL A 960 -55.11 -8.08 12.42
C VAL A 960 -54.44 -9.12 11.52
N VAL A 961 -53.67 -10.05 12.08
CA VAL A 961 -53.27 -11.29 11.38
C VAL A 961 -54.37 -12.33 11.60
N LEU A 962 -54.98 -12.82 10.51
CA LEU A 962 -56.06 -13.80 10.55
C LEU A 962 -55.63 -15.12 9.90
N ARG A 963 -55.86 -16.24 10.59
CA ARG A 963 -55.78 -17.59 10.01
C ARG A 963 -57.02 -18.40 10.39
N HIS A 964 -57.70 -18.96 9.39
CA HIS A 964 -59.07 -19.49 9.55
C HIS A 964 -59.36 -20.68 8.62
N PRO A 965 -60.12 -21.70 9.05
CA PRO A 965 -60.41 -22.89 8.24
C PRO A 965 -61.44 -22.68 7.11
N ASP A 966 -62.43 -21.80 7.29
CA ASP A 966 -63.32 -21.39 6.18
C ASP A 966 -62.57 -20.50 5.18
N GLU A 967 -62.58 -20.86 3.90
CA GLU A 967 -61.99 -20.11 2.81
C GLU A 967 -62.60 -18.71 2.62
N LYS A 968 -63.88 -18.52 2.99
CA LYS A 968 -64.63 -17.25 2.86
C LYS A 968 -64.25 -16.20 3.91
N CYS A 969 -63.38 -16.52 4.86
CA CYS A 969 -62.95 -15.59 5.90
C CYS A 969 -62.35 -14.29 5.34
N VAL A 970 -61.75 -14.34 4.14
CA VAL A 970 -61.18 -13.18 3.44
C VAL A 970 -62.25 -12.21 2.95
N ASP A 971 -63.42 -12.71 2.54
CA ASP A 971 -64.55 -11.88 2.09
C ASP A 971 -65.23 -11.20 3.30
N VAL A 972 -65.34 -11.91 4.42
CA VAL A 972 -65.77 -11.36 5.72
C VAL A 972 -64.81 -10.28 6.19
N ALA A 973 -63.50 -10.54 6.13
CA ALA A 973 -62.46 -9.58 6.51
C ALA A 973 -62.50 -8.31 5.67
N LYS A 974 -62.60 -8.44 4.33
CA LYS A 974 -62.69 -7.34 3.37
C LYS A 974 -63.93 -6.45 3.58
N LYS A 975 -65.03 -7.02 4.08
CA LYS A 975 -66.30 -6.32 4.24
C LYS A 975 -66.48 -5.65 5.61
N TYR A 976 -65.85 -6.18 6.66
CA TYR A 976 -66.19 -5.80 8.05
C TYR A 976 -65.03 -5.35 8.94
N SER A 977 -63.76 -5.52 8.53
CA SER A 977 -62.63 -4.95 9.27
C SER A 977 -62.31 -3.53 8.77
N PRO A 978 -62.37 -2.48 9.62
CA PRO A 978 -61.93 -1.14 9.24
C PRO A 978 -60.39 -0.96 9.31
N VAL A 979 -59.67 -1.93 9.90
CA VAL A 979 -58.20 -1.98 9.93
C VAL A 979 -57.65 -3.05 8.99
N PRO A 980 -56.40 -2.92 8.50
CA PRO A 980 -55.75 -3.93 7.66
C PRO A 980 -55.82 -5.35 8.24
N VAL A 981 -56.12 -6.32 7.38
CA VAL A 981 -56.13 -7.75 7.72
C VAL A 981 -55.09 -8.48 6.88
N ILE A 982 -54.25 -9.29 7.53
CA ILE A 982 -53.14 -10.02 6.92
C ILE A 982 -53.45 -11.52 6.94
N ASN A 983 -53.52 -12.15 5.77
CA ASN A 983 -53.88 -13.57 5.62
C ASN A 983 -52.72 -14.51 6.01
N GLY A 984 -52.86 -15.18 7.15
CA GLY A 984 -51.99 -16.25 7.67
C GLY A 984 -52.40 -17.68 7.26
N GLY A 985 -53.34 -17.80 6.31
CA GLY A 985 -53.90 -19.04 5.75
C GLY A 985 -55.43 -19.05 5.81
N ASN A 986 -56.10 -19.23 4.67
CA ASN A 986 -57.57 -19.40 4.60
C ASN A 986 -57.94 -20.75 3.95
N GLY A 987 -58.42 -21.69 4.78
CA GLY A 987 -58.83 -23.04 4.38
C GLY A 987 -57.82 -23.76 3.51
N SER A 988 -58.27 -24.43 2.45
CA SER A 988 -57.43 -25.09 1.44
C SER A 988 -56.82 -24.15 0.40
N LYS A 989 -57.17 -22.86 0.39
CA LYS A 989 -57.12 -21.99 -0.79
C LYS A 989 -55.81 -21.23 -0.98
N GLU A 990 -55.48 -20.33 -0.06
CA GLU A 990 -54.31 -19.46 -0.18
C GLU A 990 -53.59 -19.26 1.17
N HIS A 991 -52.30 -18.93 1.11
CA HIS A 991 -51.49 -18.47 2.24
C HIS A 991 -50.44 -17.46 1.71
N PRO A 992 -50.85 -16.22 1.35
CA PRO A 992 -50.00 -15.28 0.62
C PRO A 992 -48.70 -14.95 1.36
N THR A 993 -48.80 -14.79 2.68
CA THR A 993 -47.69 -14.51 3.59
C THR A 993 -46.70 -15.66 3.78
N GLN A 994 -46.95 -16.84 3.21
CA GLN A 994 -45.99 -17.92 3.07
C GLN A 994 -45.38 -17.92 1.65
N ALA A 995 -46.19 -17.75 0.60
CA ALA A 995 -45.67 -17.66 -0.76
C ALA A 995 -44.69 -16.49 -0.98
N PHE A 996 -44.90 -15.33 -0.32
CA PHE A 996 -43.94 -14.22 -0.36
C PHE A 996 -42.58 -14.60 0.23
N LEU A 997 -42.56 -15.27 1.39
CA LEU A 997 -41.29 -15.65 2.04
C LEU A 997 -40.63 -16.85 1.36
N ASP A 998 -41.41 -17.69 0.68
CA ASP A 998 -40.89 -18.79 -0.13
C ASP A 998 -40.15 -18.23 -1.36
N LEU A 999 -40.75 -17.27 -2.09
CA LEU A 999 -40.04 -16.54 -3.15
C LEU A 999 -38.80 -15.79 -2.66
N PHE A 1000 -38.90 -15.12 -1.51
CA PHE A 1000 -37.75 -14.43 -0.91
C PHE A 1000 -36.63 -15.42 -0.54
N THR A 1001 -36.98 -16.63 -0.08
CA THR A 1001 -36.02 -17.70 0.20
C THR A 1001 -35.33 -18.18 -1.07
N ILE A 1002 -36.07 -18.45 -2.16
CA ILE A 1002 -35.48 -18.88 -3.43
C ILE A 1002 -34.49 -17.82 -3.93
N ARG A 1003 -34.88 -16.54 -3.89
CA ARG A 1003 -34.01 -15.42 -4.26
C ARG A 1003 -32.74 -15.34 -3.41
N GLU A 1004 -32.83 -15.52 -2.09
CA GLU A 1004 -31.66 -15.41 -1.20
C GLU A 1004 -30.74 -16.64 -1.22
N GLU A 1005 -31.26 -17.83 -1.54
CA GLU A 1005 -30.46 -19.06 -1.63
C GLU A 1005 -29.82 -19.27 -3.01
N LEU A 1006 -30.48 -18.86 -4.10
CA LEU A 1006 -30.01 -19.03 -5.49
C LEU A 1006 -29.57 -17.73 -6.18
N GLY A 1007 -29.77 -16.57 -5.56
CA GLY A 1007 -29.44 -15.24 -6.10
C GLY A 1007 -30.40 -14.74 -7.19
N THR A 1008 -30.90 -15.63 -8.05
CA THR A 1008 -31.81 -15.32 -9.16
C THR A 1008 -33.20 -15.95 -8.96
N MET A 1009 -34.16 -15.48 -9.75
CA MET A 1009 -35.49 -16.10 -9.93
C MET A 1009 -35.77 -16.43 -11.41
N GLN A 1010 -34.77 -16.33 -12.29
CA GLN A 1010 -34.88 -16.55 -13.74
C GLN A 1010 -34.15 -17.84 -14.13
N GLY A 1011 -34.73 -18.61 -15.07
CA GLY A 1011 -34.16 -19.84 -15.60
C GLY A 1011 -34.25 -21.08 -14.69
N LEU A 1012 -34.86 -20.95 -13.51
CA LEU A 1012 -34.89 -22.02 -12.51
C LEU A 1012 -35.94 -23.11 -12.80
N THR A 1013 -35.58 -24.36 -12.49
CA THR A 1013 -36.52 -25.50 -12.48
C THR A 1013 -36.97 -25.82 -11.06
N ILE A 1014 -38.26 -25.63 -10.79
CA ILE A 1014 -38.88 -25.82 -9.47
C ILE A 1014 -39.72 -27.10 -9.49
N THR A 1015 -39.42 -28.02 -8.59
CA THR A 1015 -40.08 -29.32 -8.45
C THR A 1015 -40.93 -29.33 -7.19
N PHE A 1016 -42.25 -29.45 -7.34
CA PHE A 1016 -43.17 -29.62 -6.23
C PHE A 1016 -43.43 -31.11 -5.98
N VAL A 1017 -43.29 -31.57 -4.73
CA VAL A 1017 -43.51 -32.98 -4.36
C VAL A 1017 -44.39 -33.13 -3.11
N GLY A 1018 -45.36 -34.06 -3.14
CA GLY A 1018 -46.21 -34.41 -1.99
C GLY A 1018 -47.72 -34.13 -2.19
N ASP A 1019 -48.38 -33.57 -1.17
CA ASP A 1019 -49.80 -33.14 -1.22
C ASP A 1019 -49.96 -31.82 -1.99
N LEU A 1020 -50.13 -31.92 -3.31
CA LEU A 1020 -50.34 -30.77 -4.19
C LEU A 1020 -51.82 -30.38 -4.29
N LEU A 1021 -52.76 -31.30 -4.04
CA LEU A 1021 -54.20 -31.07 -4.04
C LEU A 1021 -54.63 -30.06 -2.97
N HIS A 1022 -54.16 -30.22 -1.73
CA HIS A 1022 -54.53 -29.35 -0.60
C HIS A 1022 -53.39 -28.41 -0.16
N GLY A 1023 -52.30 -28.40 -0.91
CA GLY A 1023 -51.10 -27.58 -0.68
C GLY A 1023 -51.31 -26.09 -0.94
N ARG A 1024 -52.08 -25.38 -0.10
CA ARG A 1024 -52.36 -23.93 -0.23
C ARG A 1024 -51.13 -23.03 -0.40
N THR A 1025 -49.97 -23.47 0.10
CA THR A 1025 -48.68 -22.78 -0.08
C THR A 1025 -48.17 -22.94 -1.52
N VAL A 1026 -48.25 -24.14 -2.09
CA VAL A 1026 -47.97 -24.44 -3.51
C VAL A 1026 -48.94 -23.67 -4.41
N HIS A 1027 -50.25 -23.67 -4.13
CA HIS A 1027 -51.22 -22.93 -4.95
C HIS A 1027 -50.90 -21.42 -5.00
N SER A 1028 -50.53 -20.86 -3.84
CA SER A 1028 -50.14 -19.45 -3.71
C SER A 1028 -48.80 -19.15 -4.40
N LEU A 1029 -47.82 -20.06 -4.29
CA LEU A 1029 -46.49 -19.91 -4.87
C LEU A 1029 -46.50 -20.09 -6.40
N VAL A 1030 -47.22 -21.08 -6.92
CA VAL A 1030 -47.45 -21.29 -8.36
C VAL A 1030 -48.03 -20.03 -9.01
N TYR A 1031 -49.00 -19.37 -8.37
CA TYR A 1031 -49.54 -18.12 -8.88
C TYR A 1031 -48.47 -17.01 -8.93
N LEU A 1032 -47.68 -16.80 -7.87
CA LEU A 1032 -46.65 -15.74 -7.90
C LEU A 1032 -45.47 -16.06 -8.84
N LEU A 1033 -45.19 -17.35 -9.07
CA LEU A 1033 -44.14 -17.80 -10.00
C LEU A 1033 -44.42 -17.41 -11.46
N GLN A 1034 -45.68 -17.15 -11.85
CA GLN A 1034 -46.02 -16.68 -13.21
C GLN A 1034 -45.36 -15.33 -13.58
N HIS A 1035 -44.87 -14.56 -12.59
CA HIS A 1035 -44.16 -13.30 -12.80
C HIS A 1035 -42.67 -13.48 -13.11
N TYR A 1036 -42.21 -14.73 -13.25
CA TYR A 1036 -40.82 -15.13 -13.38
C TYR A 1036 -40.67 -16.20 -14.47
N GLU A 1037 -39.56 -16.18 -15.21
CA GLU A 1037 -39.23 -17.20 -16.20
C GLU A 1037 -38.71 -18.45 -15.49
N VAL A 1038 -39.61 -19.33 -15.09
CA VAL A 1038 -39.31 -20.61 -14.41
C VAL A 1038 -39.93 -21.79 -15.15
N LYS A 1039 -39.40 -22.98 -14.89
CA LYS A 1039 -40.00 -24.26 -15.29
C LYS A 1039 -40.47 -25.04 -14.07
N VAL A 1040 -41.63 -25.68 -14.16
CA VAL A 1040 -42.27 -26.36 -13.03
C VAL A 1040 -42.45 -27.84 -13.31
N GLN A 1041 -41.95 -28.69 -12.41
CA GLN A 1041 -42.16 -30.13 -12.39
C GLN A 1041 -43.12 -30.48 -11.25
N LEU A 1042 -44.14 -31.30 -11.51
CA LEU A 1042 -45.12 -31.72 -10.48
C LEU A 1042 -44.95 -33.21 -10.20
N VAL A 1043 -44.73 -33.58 -8.93
CA VAL A 1043 -44.54 -34.97 -8.49
C VAL A 1043 -45.54 -35.33 -7.39
N SER A 1044 -46.56 -36.10 -7.72
CA SER A 1044 -47.65 -36.44 -6.79
C SER A 1044 -48.42 -37.69 -7.22
N PRO A 1045 -49.03 -38.44 -6.29
CA PRO A 1045 -49.95 -39.53 -6.63
C PRO A 1045 -51.21 -38.93 -7.25
N LYS A 1046 -51.92 -39.67 -8.12
CA LYS A 1046 -53.13 -39.16 -8.82
C LYS A 1046 -54.20 -38.61 -7.88
N THR A 1047 -54.29 -39.14 -6.66
CA THR A 1047 -55.24 -38.72 -5.62
C THR A 1047 -54.89 -37.39 -4.94
N LEU A 1048 -53.64 -36.91 -5.05
CA LEU A 1048 -53.19 -35.63 -4.48
C LEU A 1048 -52.62 -34.68 -5.55
N ALA A 1049 -53.04 -34.84 -6.80
CA ALA A 1049 -52.61 -33.99 -7.92
C ALA A 1049 -53.07 -32.54 -7.77
N LEU A 1050 -52.30 -31.61 -8.33
CA LEU A 1050 -52.57 -30.16 -8.28
C LEU A 1050 -53.96 -29.83 -8.87
N PRO A 1051 -54.79 -28.97 -8.25
CA PRO A 1051 -56.15 -28.68 -8.71
C PRO A 1051 -56.17 -28.21 -10.18
N ALA A 1052 -57.13 -28.71 -10.96
CA ALA A 1052 -57.19 -28.47 -12.41
C ALA A 1052 -57.12 -26.98 -12.81
N THR A 1053 -57.71 -26.09 -12.02
CA THR A 1053 -57.68 -24.64 -12.23
C THR A 1053 -56.29 -24.01 -12.02
N VAL A 1054 -55.49 -24.55 -11.10
CA VAL A 1054 -54.10 -24.11 -10.83
C VAL A 1054 -53.14 -24.77 -11.82
N ARG A 1055 -53.38 -26.04 -12.17
CA ARG A 1055 -52.67 -26.77 -13.23
C ARG A 1055 -52.79 -26.06 -14.59
N GLN A 1056 -53.98 -25.58 -14.96
CA GLN A 1056 -54.18 -24.87 -16.22
C GLN A 1056 -53.34 -23.59 -16.31
N GLN A 1057 -53.18 -22.84 -15.21
CA GLN A 1057 -52.34 -21.63 -15.19
C GLN A 1057 -50.86 -21.91 -15.51
N LEU A 1058 -50.33 -23.08 -15.13
CA LEU A 1058 -48.97 -23.51 -15.49
C LEU A 1058 -48.85 -23.93 -16.98
N VAL A 1059 -49.95 -24.35 -17.60
CA VAL A 1059 -50.03 -24.67 -19.04
C VAL A 1059 -50.15 -23.39 -19.86
N ASP A 1060 -51.07 -22.50 -19.49
CA ASP A 1060 -51.34 -21.23 -20.19
C ASP A 1060 -50.12 -20.30 -20.23
N THR A 1061 -49.27 -20.37 -19.19
CA THR A 1061 -48.00 -19.61 -19.09
C THR A 1061 -46.80 -20.33 -19.70
N GLY A 1062 -46.96 -21.56 -20.18
CA GLY A 1062 -45.85 -22.39 -20.68
C GLY A 1062 -44.80 -22.75 -19.62
N ALA A 1063 -45.14 -22.65 -18.33
CA ALA A 1063 -44.24 -22.93 -17.22
C ALA A 1063 -44.13 -24.43 -16.89
N LEU A 1064 -45.19 -25.21 -17.13
CA LEU A 1064 -45.19 -26.66 -16.88
C LEU A 1064 -44.14 -27.38 -17.76
N LEU A 1065 -43.31 -28.21 -17.13
CA LEU A 1065 -42.26 -29.00 -17.80
C LEU A 1065 -42.61 -30.49 -17.85
N CYS A 1066 -43.09 -31.06 -16.74
CA CYS A 1066 -43.57 -32.44 -16.65
C CYS A 1066 -44.45 -32.68 -15.42
N GLU A 1067 -45.21 -33.77 -15.46
CA GLU A 1067 -45.97 -34.33 -14.34
C GLU A 1067 -45.54 -35.79 -14.15
N SER A 1068 -45.39 -36.26 -12.92
CA SER A 1068 -44.93 -37.61 -12.60
C SER A 1068 -45.54 -38.15 -11.30
N GLU A 1069 -45.75 -39.45 -11.23
CA GLU A 1069 -46.11 -40.15 -9.99
C GLU A 1069 -44.88 -40.58 -9.17
N ALA A 1070 -43.67 -40.48 -9.73
CA ALA A 1070 -42.42 -40.87 -9.09
C ALA A 1070 -41.34 -39.77 -9.18
N LEU A 1071 -40.57 -39.60 -8.11
CA LEU A 1071 -39.43 -38.66 -8.06
C LEU A 1071 -38.19 -39.32 -8.66
N THR A 1072 -38.01 -39.24 -9.97
CA THR A 1072 -36.91 -39.92 -10.66
C THR A 1072 -35.58 -39.17 -10.56
N PRO A 1073 -34.43 -39.87 -10.70
CA PRO A 1073 -33.11 -39.23 -10.81
C PRO A 1073 -33.01 -38.18 -11.93
N GLU A 1074 -33.77 -38.33 -13.02
CA GLU A 1074 -33.80 -37.35 -14.12
C GLU A 1074 -34.51 -36.05 -13.73
N ILE A 1075 -35.62 -36.14 -13.00
CA ILE A 1075 -36.35 -34.99 -12.45
C ILE A 1075 -35.45 -34.24 -11.46
N LEU A 1076 -34.78 -34.98 -10.56
CA LEU A 1076 -33.84 -34.42 -9.57
C LEU A 1076 -32.60 -33.79 -10.20
N GLY A 1077 -32.01 -34.41 -11.22
CA GLY A 1077 -30.88 -33.86 -11.96
C GLY A 1077 -31.21 -32.55 -12.70
N ARG A 1078 -32.49 -32.31 -13.02
CA ARG A 1078 -32.98 -31.05 -13.60
C ARG A 1078 -33.41 -30.02 -12.55
N THR A 1079 -33.74 -30.44 -11.33
CA THR A 1079 -34.28 -29.56 -10.27
C THR A 1079 -33.25 -28.58 -9.73
N ASP A 1080 -33.66 -27.32 -9.56
CA ASP A 1080 -32.93 -26.27 -8.83
C ASP A 1080 -33.57 -26.00 -7.46
N VAL A 1081 -34.91 -26.09 -7.35
CA VAL A 1081 -35.64 -25.99 -6.07
C VAL A 1081 -36.56 -27.19 -5.91
N LEU A 1082 -36.32 -28.02 -4.88
CA LEU A 1082 -37.20 -29.11 -4.49
C LEU A 1082 -38.09 -28.65 -3.33
N TYR A 1083 -39.34 -28.31 -3.63
CA TYR A 1083 -40.32 -27.88 -2.63
C TYR A 1083 -41.19 -29.08 -2.22
N CYS A 1084 -40.91 -29.63 -1.05
CA CYS A 1084 -41.62 -30.77 -0.48
C CYS A 1084 -42.84 -30.30 0.35
N THR A 1085 -43.91 -31.11 0.37
CA THR A 1085 -45.15 -30.86 1.11
C THR A 1085 -45.59 -32.07 1.92
N ARG A 1086 -45.87 -31.84 3.21
CA ARG A 1086 -46.37 -32.86 4.14
C ARG A 1086 -47.76 -33.35 3.73
N VAL A 1087 -47.95 -34.67 3.70
CA VAL A 1087 -49.27 -35.31 3.64
C VAL A 1087 -49.96 -35.19 5.02
N GLN A 1088 -51.13 -34.57 5.07
CA GLN A 1088 -51.87 -34.32 6.33
C GLN A 1088 -52.97 -35.36 6.54
N LYS A 1089 -52.86 -36.19 7.59
CA LYS A 1089 -53.83 -37.25 7.94
C LYS A 1089 -55.24 -36.71 8.18
N GLU A 1090 -55.31 -35.52 8.75
CA GLU A 1090 -56.52 -34.75 9.04
C GLU A 1090 -57.31 -34.27 7.80
N ARG A 1091 -56.87 -34.61 6.58
CA ARG A 1091 -57.54 -34.26 5.31
C ARG A 1091 -58.19 -35.43 4.57
N PHE A 1092 -58.08 -36.66 5.08
CA PHE A 1092 -58.65 -37.85 4.45
C PHE A 1092 -59.91 -38.29 5.20
N GLU A 1093 -60.98 -38.59 4.46
CA GLU A 1093 -62.22 -39.13 5.05
C GLU A 1093 -62.02 -40.57 5.55
N SER A 1094 -61.15 -41.34 4.87
CA SER A 1094 -60.82 -42.72 5.23
C SER A 1094 -59.37 -42.87 5.68
N PRO A 1095 -59.11 -43.46 6.87
CA PRO A 1095 -57.74 -43.81 7.29
C PRO A 1095 -56.99 -44.70 6.29
N LYS A 1096 -57.69 -45.49 5.47
CA LYS A 1096 -57.06 -46.34 4.44
C LYS A 1096 -56.48 -45.55 3.28
N GLU A 1097 -57.05 -44.39 2.96
CA GLU A 1097 -56.57 -43.54 1.86
C GLU A 1097 -55.27 -42.84 2.28
N TYR A 1098 -55.22 -42.33 3.51
CA TYR A 1098 -53.99 -41.80 4.11
C TYR A 1098 -52.88 -42.86 4.16
N GLU A 1099 -53.19 -44.06 4.67
CA GLU A 1099 -52.21 -45.16 4.77
C GLU A 1099 -51.69 -45.66 3.41
N ALA A 1100 -52.41 -45.39 2.30
CA ALA A 1100 -51.99 -45.73 0.94
C ALA A 1100 -51.09 -44.68 0.26
N VAL A 1101 -50.99 -43.45 0.80
CA VAL A 1101 -50.19 -42.35 0.21
C VAL A 1101 -49.20 -41.69 1.17
N LYS A 1102 -49.25 -42.00 2.48
CA LYS A 1102 -48.18 -41.64 3.41
C LYS A 1102 -46.85 -42.22 2.93
N ASP A 1103 -45.76 -41.53 3.27
CA ASP A 1103 -44.38 -41.98 3.06
C ASP A 1103 -44.00 -42.30 1.58
N SER A 1104 -44.87 -41.98 0.62
CA SER A 1104 -44.69 -42.26 -0.82
C SER A 1104 -43.56 -41.46 -1.47
N TYR A 1105 -43.13 -40.37 -0.83
CA TYR A 1105 -41.91 -39.63 -1.16
C TYR A 1105 -41.20 -39.31 0.15
N ARG A 1106 -39.99 -39.84 0.31
CA ARG A 1106 -39.12 -39.61 1.45
C ARG A 1106 -37.79 -39.07 0.93
N ILE A 1107 -37.48 -37.82 1.25
CA ILE A 1107 -36.23 -37.18 0.83
C ILE A 1107 -35.13 -37.57 1.82
N ASP A 1108 -34.15 -38.32 1.34
CA ASP A 1108 -33.00 -38.86 2.09
C ASP A 1108 -31.69 -38.67 1.28
N TYR A 1109 -30.54 -39.04 1.85
CA TYR A 1109 -29.25 -38.94 1.18
C TYR A 1109 -29.16 -39.81 -0.10
N GLY A 1110 -29.88 -40.93 -0.15
CA GLY A 1110 -29.94 -41.79 -1.34
C GLY A 1110 -30.61 -41.08 -2.51
N THR A 1111 -31.74 -40.44 -2.24
CA THR A 1111 -32.50 -39.59 -3.18
C THR A 1111 -31.67 -38.39 -3.62
N LEU A 1112 -31.08 -37.66 -2.66
CA LEU A 1112 -30.31 -36.44 -2.91
C LEU A 1112 -28.94 -36.69 -3.58
N LYS A 1113 -28.50 -37.96 -3.73
CA LYS A 1113 -27.30 -38.34 -4.49
C LYS A 1113 -27.38 -37.96 -5.97
N HIS A 1114 -28.59 -37.88 -6.53
CA HIS A 1114 -28.85 -37.59 -7.95
C HIS A 1114 -29.27 -36.13 -8.21
N ALA A 1115 -29.41 -35.32 -7.16
CA ALA A 1115 -29.74 -33.89 -7.27
C ALA A 1115 -28.49 -33.03 -7.52
N LYS A 1116 -28.69 -31.84 -8.13
CA LYS A 1116 -27.60 -30.87 -8.33
C LYS A 1116 -26.96 -30.46 -6.99
N SER A 1117 -25.68 -30.11 -7.02
CA SER A 1117 -24.94 -29.64 -5.83
C SER A 1117 -25.37 -28.26 -5.33
N ASN A 1118 -26.00 -27.46 -6.19
CA ASN A 1118 -26.62 -26.17 -5.87
C ASN A 1118 -28.15 -26.23 -5.72
N MET A 1119 -28.78 -27.42 -5.76
CA MET A 1119 -30.22 -27.54 -5.57
C MET A 1119 -30.62 -27.13 -4.15
N VAL A 1120 -31.78 -26.51 -3.97
CA VAL A 1120 -32.31 -26.08 -2.66
C VAL A 1120 -33.53 -26.91 -2.27
N VAL A 1121 -33.54 -27.50 -1.07
CA VAL A 1121 -34.67 -28.26 -0.50
C VAL A 1121 -35.46 -27.36 0.45
N MET A 1122 -36.75 -27.18 0.16
CA MET A 1122 -37.67 -26.31 0.91
C MET A 1122 -38.87 -27.11 1.44
N HIS A 1123 -39.44 -26.66 2.57
CA HIS A 1123 -40.58 -27.32 3.21
C HIS A 1123 -41.38 -26.33 4.08
N PRO A 1124 -42.73 -26.35 4.03
CA PRO A 1124 -43.57 -25.41 4.80
C PRO A 1124 -43.56 -25.66 6.32
N LEU A 1125 -43.20 -26.86 6.77
CA LEU A 1125 -43.11 -27.34 8.16
C LEU A 1125 -44.44 -27.28 8.96
N PRO A 1126 -44.62 -28.15 9.99
CA PRO A 1126 -43.73 -29.22 10.44
C PRO A 1126 -43.61 -30.37 9.44
N ARG A 1127 -42.46 -31.07 9.45
CA ARG A 1127 -42.25 -32.30 8.69
C ARG A 1127 -42.78 -33.52 9.46
N ASN A 1128 -43.19 -34.56 8.74
CA ASN A 1128 -43.17 -35.93 9.25
C ASN A 1128 -41.96 -36.65 8.62
N GLU A 1129 -42.14 -37.86 8.09
CA GLU A 1129 -41.11 -38.68 7.41
C GLU A 1129 -40.82 -38.25 5.97
N GLU A 1130 -41.54 -37.30 5.37
CA GLU A 1130 -41.32 -36.90 3.97
C GLU A 1130 -39.95 -36.24 3.70
N VAL A 1131 -39.27 -35.78 4.75
CA VAL A 1131 -37.86 -35.35 4.72
C VAL A 1131 -37.16 -35.98 5.92
N ALA A 1132 -36.19 -36.87 5.68
CA ALA A 1132 -35.46 -37.53 6.76
C ALA A 1132 -34.57 -36.55 7.54
N GLU A 1133 -34.40 -36.77 8.84
CA GLU A 1133 -33.64 -35.85 9.72
C GLU A 1133 -32.17 -35.71 9.32
N GLU A 1134 -31.59 -36.75 8.71
CA GLU A 1134 -30.23 -36.72 8.17
C GLU A 1134 -30.00 -35.59 7.15
N VAL A 1135 -31.07 -35.14 6.47
CA VAL A 1135 -31.04 -34.05 5.49
C VAL A 1135 -30.78 -32.69 6.15
N ASP A 1136 -30.99 -32.54 7.47
CA ASP A 1136 -30.66 -31.30 8.21
C ASP A 1136 -29.18 -30.89 8.08
N PHE A 1137 -28.30 -31.88 7.85
CA PHE A 1137 -26.85 -31.69 7.73
C PHE A 1137 -26.40 -31.50 6.26
N ASP A 1138 -27.30 -31.65 5.28
CA ASP A 1138 -27.01 -31.34 3.88
C ASP A 1138 -27.08 -29.83 3.65
N GLN A 1139 -26.07 -29.25 2.99
CA GLN A 1139 -26.02 -27.82 2.65
C GLN A 1139 -27.28 -27.35 1.89
N ARG A 1140 -27.89 -28.24 1.12
CA ARG A 1140 -29.07 -28.01 0.29
C ARG A 1140 -30.36 -27.83 1.10
N ALA A 1141 -30.40 -28.27 2.37
CA ALA A 1141 -31.56 -28.10 3.24
C ALA A 1141 -31.74 -26.64 3.67
N ALA A 1142 -32.74 -25.96 3.10
CA ALA A 1142 -33.01 -24.55 3.37
C ALA A 1142 -34.27 -24.31 4.21
N TYR A 1143 -35.06 -25.31 4.58
CA TYR A 1143 -36.35 -25.09 5.28
C TYR A 1143 -36.24 -24.36 6.64
N PHE A 1144 -35.14 -24.50 7.37
CA PHE A 1144 -34.87 -23.65 8.54
C PHE A 1144 -34.38 -22.23 8.17
N ARG A 1145 -33.67 -22.07 7.05
CA ARG A 1145 -33.31 -20.73 6.51
C ARG A 1145 -34.56 -20.00 6.01
N GLN A 1146 -35.46 -20.71 5.34
CA GLN A 1146 -36.82 -20.31 4.96
C GLN A 1146 -37.65 -19.83 6.17
N MET A 1147 -37.55 -20.47 7.34
CA MET A 1147 -38.16 -19.95 8.57
C MET A 1147 -37.57 -18.60 8.97
N ARG A 1148 -36.24 -18.44 8.92
CA ARG A 1148 -35.53 -17.21 9.28
C ARG A 1148 -35.80 -16.07 8.29
N TYR A 1149 -35.80 -16.32 6.98
CA TYR A 1149 -36.17 -15.32 5.97
C TYR A 1149 -37.64 -14.89 6.10
N GLY A 1150 -38.49 -15.82 6.57
CA GLY A 1150 -39.88 -15.56 6.94
C GLY A 1150 -40.08 -14.46 7.97
N LEU A 1151 -39.16 -14.31 8.92
CA LEU A 1151 -39.19 -13.22 9.89
C LEU A 1151 -39.06 -11.87 9.18
N TYR A 1152 -38.01 -11.69 8.37
CA TYR A 1152 -37.71 -10.41 7.72
C TYR A 1152 -38.75 -10.02 6.66
N CYS A 1153 -39.27 -11.01 5.90
CA CYS A 1153 -40.39 -10.79 4.98
C CYS A 1153 -41.68 -10.37 5.71
N ARG A 1154 -41.96 -10.94 6.89
CA ARG A 1154 -43.11 -10.53 7.72
C ARG A 1154 -42.90 -9.17 8.38
N MET A 1155 -41.67 -8.82 8.77
CA MET A 1155 -41.35 -7.45 9.23
C MET A 1155 -41.58 -6.42 8.12
N ALA A 1156 -41.09 -6.68 6.90
CA ALA A 1156 -41.26 -5.78 5.76
C ALA A 1156 -42.74 -5.55 5.44
N LEU A 1157 -43.53 -6.64 5.44
CA LEU A 1157 -44.97 -6.57 5.25
C LEU A 1157 -45.68 -5.76 6.35
N LEU A 1158 -45.33 -5.97 7.62
CA LEU A 1158 -45.93 -5.23 8.74
C LEU A 1158 -45.63 -3.73 8.65
N ALA A 1159 -44.38 -3.33 8.39
CA ALA A 1159 -44.07 -1.90 8.25
C ALA A 1159 -44.78 -1.29 7.03
N LEU A 1160 -44.69 -1.95 5.86
CA LEU A 1160 -45.38 -1.51 4.63
C LEU A 1160 -46.89 -1.32 4.81
N VAL A 1161 -47.54 -2.07 5.72
CA VAL A 1161 -48.96 -1.92 6.05
C VAL A 1161 -49.23 -0.84 7.11
N MET A 1162 -48.35 -0.67 8.10
CA MET A 1162 -48.64 0.03 9.37
C MET A 1162 -47.87 1.36 9.58
N SER A 1163 -46.91 1.70 8.71
CA SER A 1163 -46.29 3.04 8.62
C SER A 1163 -47.11 3.96 7.70
#